data_AF-A0A0K0EXU8-F1
#
_entry.id   AF-A0A0K0EXU8-F1
#
_cell.length_a   1.000
_cell.length_b   1.000
_cell.length_c   1.000
_cell.angle_alpha   90.00
_cell.angle_beta   90.00
_cell.angle_gamma   90.00
#
_symmetry.space_group_name_H-M   'P 1'
#
loop_
_entity.id
_entity.type
_entity.pdbx_description
1 polymer ?
#
loop_
_entity_poly.entity_id
_entity_poly.type
_entity_poly.pdbx_seq_one_letter_code
_entity_poly.pdbx_strand_id
1 'polypeptide(L)'
;MRCTKYLFYFILLLSFICTFSKSVLSDNINNCPKRIVGYYTSWLNKYITEAQARKLTHVIYSFISLHSNATLYIGDLNNPDSKILAEVKLQHLFSMRKVNPNLKIMFAIGGWENSQYFSHITSTYQGRVSLILEIIRMIDMYDFDGVDVDWEYPTTGGAVEGVPEDKYNYVLFMKEMREAFNQYELKIRRYSKLLISFAGAAGEWTLSPGFDLVNLSIYVDFINIMSYDYFGAWDSKWGAFTGPPAPLYHGSLRSMSGKMNVDWTIKYYYCNSKDLGKLNMGIPLYGRYWNNVGEPIDKNDDMWRMAIKNRKGKYDGGHITWRSLKNKINCTWDIKNSKYHSKAKVPYIVERNRFLSFENPRSIREKMNYVEKKNLGGVMMWAIEYDDDSNTLLETITSSNLCNNKVTHETFRCSPLAEKRWWTADENETYGGMCGKSAPLYKGYYPLCDPEDTAFSCCGKYGYCGDGPEYCDCPECVDYGKNPDLILKEPIKPSSNVRWYTIDAEDGKRGRCGRNAPLMDNGEYAICNPDDDAAFCCSSGGYCGSTNEHCSCDGCINFKEKPYYKYSHIYWWSYSQSPENSGKCGKKAPKLLNGIIPICNPESENAHCCSVNGWCGTGTDYCECSGCVDFKKTPGYTFE
;
A
#
# COMPACT_ATOMS: atom_id res chain seq x y z
N MET A 1 63.78 67.56 18.46
CA MET A 1 63.88 67.94 17.03
C MET A 1 63.13 66.91 16.19
N ARG A 2 62.14 67.41 15.43
CA ARG A 2 61.50 66.88 14.21
C ARG A 2 60.96 65.43 14.12
N CYS A 3 59.66 65.43 13.82
CA CYS A 3 58.85 64.46 13.10
C CYS A 3 59.47 63.81 11.84
N THR A 4 58.79 62.72 11.45
CA THR A 4 58.40 62.21 10.10
C THR A 4 59.22 61.11 9.39
N LYS A 5 58.62 59.90 9.37
CA LYS A 5 57.97 59.18 8.24
C LYS A 5 58.68 58.01 7.49
N TYR A 6 57.86 56.95 7.31
CA TYR A 6 57.84 55.83 6.33
C TYR A 6 58.83 54.65 6.52
N LEU A 7 58.53 53.38 6.17
CA LEU A 7 57.33 52.57 5.92
C LEU A 7 57.86 51.13 5.64
N PHE A 8 57.29 50.13 6.32
CA PHE A 8 57.03 48.74 5.86
C PHE A 8 58.15 47.68 5.69
N TYR A 9 58.03 46.67 6.57
CA TYR A 9 57.81 45.23 6.31
C TYR A 9 58.93 44.17 6.40
N PHE A 10 58.55 43.14 7.18
CA PHE A 10 58.73 41.69 7.01
C PHE A 10 59.76 40.94 7.90
N ILE A 11 59.18 40.17 8.83
CA ILE A 11 59.56 38.85 9.38
C ILE A 11 60.63 38.79 10.48
N LEU A 12 60.14 38.50 11.69
CA LEU A 12 60.84 37.95 12.86
C LEU A 12 59.70 37.47 13.78
N LEU A 13 59.46 36.18 14.06
CA LEU A 13 60.27 35.32 14.90
C LEU A 13 59.78 33.85 14.78
N LEU A 14 60.72 32.93 14.52
CA LEU A 14 60.80 31.61 15.14
C LEU A 14 60.89 31.79 16.68
N SER A 15 60.52 30.90 17.60
CA SER A 15 60.01 29.54 17.60
C SER A 15 59.81 29.20 19.08
N PHE A 16 58.57 28.95 19.51
CA PHE A 16 58.28 28.20 20.74
C PHE A 16 56.99 27.42 20.50
N ILE A 17 57.09 26.39 19.67
CA ILE A 17 55.98 25.44 19.45
C ILE A 17 56.09 24.39 20.54
N CYS A 18 55.26 24.56 21.56
CA CYS A 18 54.90 23.49 22.48
C CYS A 18 54.08 22.48 21.69
N THR A 19 54.70 21.39 21.23
CA THR A 19 53.98 20.28 20.60
C THR A 19 53.19 19.54 21.67
N PHE A 20 51.96 19.98 21.94
CA PHE A 20 50.92 19.09 22.43
C PHE A 20 50.61 18.10 21.31
N SER A 21 51.31 16.96 21.34
CA SER A 21 50.81 15.75 20.70
C SER A 21 49.49 15.39 21.40
N LYS A 22 48.38 15.91 20.89
CA LYS A 22 47.11 15.22 21.04
C LYS A 22 47.31 13.92 20.28
N SER A 23 47.60 12.85 21.00
CA SER A 23 47.29 11.51 20.56
C SER A 23 45.86 11.57 20.02
N VAL A 24 45.72 11.47 18.70
CA VAL A 24 44.47 11.09 18.07
C VAL A 24 44.26 9.65 18.52
N LEU A 25 43.71 9.51 19.72
CA LEU A 25 42.96 8.33 20.08
C LEU A 25 41.85 8.29 19.03
N SER A 26 42.02 7.37 18.10
CA SER A 26 40.96 6.78 17.32
C SER A 26 39.97 6.19 18.33
N ASP A 27 39.15 7.06 18.91
CA ASP A 27 37.94 6.66 19.58
C ASP A 27 37.05 6.04 18.50
N ASN A 28 37.06 4.71 18.44
CA ASN A 28 35.95 3.92 17.93
C ASN A 28 34.72 4.18 18.83
N ILE A 29 34.23 5.42 18.88
CA ILE A 29 32.87 5.70 19.29
C ILE A 29 32.03 5.18 18.14
N ASN A 30 31.41 4.02 18.36
CA ASN A 30 30.27 3.57 17.58
C ASN A 30 29.20 4.67 17.68
N ASN A 31 29.29 5.69 16.80
CA ASN A 31 28.34 6.78 16.75
C ASN A 31 27.06 6.22 16.15
N CYS A 32 26.18 5.71 17.01
CA CYS A 32 25.00 5.01 16.57
C CYS A 32 24.09 5.96 15.79
N PRO A 33 23.82 5.72 14.51
CA PRO A 33 23.04 6.64 13.69
C PRO A 33 21.52 6.54 13.98
N LYS A 34 21.12 5.69 14.94
CA LYS A 34 19.72 5.37 15.21
C LYS A 34 19.05 6.44 16.04
N ARG A 35 17.78 6.68 15.77
CA ARG A 35 16.99 7.73 16.43
C ARG A 35 15.92 7.15 17.32
N ILE A 36 15.78 7.76 18.48
CA ILE A 36 14.60 7.66 19.34
C ILE A 36 14.05 9.08 19.43
N VAL A 37 12.92 9.31 18.76
CA VAL A 37 12.27 10.62 18.61
C VAL A 37 11.03 10.67 19.49
N GLY A 38 10.95 11.64 20.39
CA GLY A 38 9.78 11.89 21.22
C GLY A 38 9.03 13.14 20.81
N TYR A 39 7.75 13.02 20.45
CA TYR A 39 6.88 14.19 20.29
C TYR A 39 6.44 14.70 21.67
N TYR A 40 6.58 16.00 21.91
CA TYR A 40 6.29 16.67 23.18
C TYR A 40 5.31 17.82 22.95
N THR A 41 4.12 17.73 23.52
CA THR A 41 3.02 18.63 23.18
C THR A 41 3.17 20.03 23.80
N SER A 42 2.59 21.07 23.21
CA SER A 42 2.57 22.42 23.75
C SER A 42 1.41 22.67 24.72
N TRP A 43 0.38 21.81 24.67
CA TRP A 43 -0.90 22.03 25.37
C TRP A 43 -1.11 21.16 26.62
N LEU A 44 -0.47 19.99 26.75
CA LEU A 44 -0.65 19.15 27.95
C LEU A 44 0.12 19.73 29.12
N ASN A 45 -0.50 19.92 30.28
CA ASN A 45 0.19 20.38 31.49
C ASN A 45 1.02 19.26 32.16
N LYS A 46 2.01 18.75 31.44
CA LYS A 46 2.96 17.72 31.87
C LYS A 46 4.31 18.01 31.22
N TYR A 47 5.36 18.00 32.03
CA TYR A 47 6.71 18.35 31.59
C TYR A 47 7.53 17.11 31.25
N ILE A 48 8.37 17.20 30.23
CA ILE A 48 9.41 16.20 29.98
C ILE A 48 10.33 16.10 31.19
N THR A 49 10.67 14.89 31.60
CA THR A 49 11.56 14.64 32.74
C THR A 49 13.00 14.43 32.29
N GLU A 50 13.96 14.63 33.20
CA GLU A 50 15.36 14.32 32.93
C GLU A 50 15.57 12.85 32.53
N ALA A 51 14.86 11.93 33.19
CA ALA A 51 14.92 10.50 32.90
C ALA A 51 14.47 10.17 31.47
N GLN A 52 13.45 10.87 30.95
CA GLN A 52 13.03 10.76 29.56
C GLN A 52 14.09 11.36 28.63
N ALA A 53 14.54 12.59 28.91
CA ALA A 53 15.51 13.30 28.08
C ALA A 53 16.83 12.54 27.89
N ARG A 54 17.29 11.77 28.90
CA ARG A 54 18.51 10.95 28.82
C ARG A 54 18.45 9.82 27.80
N LYS A 55 17.25 9.37 27.41
CA LYS A 55 17.05 8.24 26.48
C LYS A 55 16.43 8.63 25.15
N LEU A 56 16.17 9.92 24.95
CA LEU A 56 15.78 10.46 23.66
C LEU A 56 17.01 10.99 22.95
N THR A 57 17.04 10.78 21.63
CA THR A 57 18.03 11.41 20.75
C THR A 57 17.50 12.73 20.19
N HIS A 58 16.18 12.78 19.97
CA HIS A 58 15.47 13.92 19.43
C HIS A 58 14.19 14.14 20.23
N VAL A 59 13.84 15.40 20.47
CA VAL A 59 12.51 15.82 20.89
C VAL A 59 11.96 16.77 19.85
N ILE A 60 10.73 16.52 19.40
CA ILE A 60 9.99 17.39 18.49
C ILE A 60 8.90 18.09 19.33
N TYR A 61 9.02 19.40 19.46
CA TYR A 61 8.04 20.23 20.16
C TYR A 61 6.82 20.48 19.26
N SER A 62 5.66 19.97 19.67
CA SER A 62 4.43 19.95 18.86
C SER A 62 3.31 20.75 19.52
N PHE A 63 2.70 21.74 18.90
CA PHE A 63 3.05 22.33 17.61
C PHE A 63 3.31 23.82 17.78
N ILE A 64 4.09 24.35 16.84
CA ILE A 64 4.16 25.77 16.56
C ILE A 64 3.09 26.06 15.51
N SER A 65 2.17 26.95 15.84
CA SER A 65 0.98 27.25 15.06
C SER A 65 1.35 28.01 13.78
N LEU A 66 1.01 27.45 12.62
CA LEU A 66 1.04 28.08 11.31
C LEU A 66 -0.22 28.91 11.09
N HIS A 67 -0.06 30.14 10.59
CA HIS A 67 -1.16 31.03 10.23
C HIS A 67 -1.20 31.31 8.73
N SER A 68 -2.36 31.77 8.25
CA SER A 68 -2.65 31.99 6.82
C SER A 68 -1.68 32.91 6.08
N ASN A 69 -1.00 33.81 6.79
CA ASN A 69 0.01 34.73 6.25
C ASN A 69 1.45 34.17 6.33
N ALA A 70 1.60 32.85 6.52
CA ALA A 70 2.89 32.16 6.69
C ALA A 70 3.71 32.54 7.93
N THR A 71 3.07 33.10 8.97
CA THR A 71 3.71 33.36 10.26
C THR A 71 3.56 32.19 11.23
N LEU A 72 4.51 32.07 12.17
CA LEU A 72 4.58 31.00 13.16
C LEU A 72 4.51 31.55 14.60
N TYR A 73 3.66 30.94 15.43
CA TYR A 73 3.50 31.33 16.84
C TYR A 73 3.53 30.15 17.80
N ILE A 74 4.04 30.39 19.00
CA ILE A 74 4.02 29.42 20.09
C ILE A 74 2.67 29.50 20.81
N GLY A 75 2.01 28.35 20.93
CA GLY A 75 0.70 28.23 21.58
C GLY A 75 -0.44 28.84 20.76
N ASP A 76 -1.60 28.96 21.41
CA ASP A 76 -2.78 29.60 20.83
C ASP A 76 -2.80 31.10 21.15
N LEU A 77 -2.70 31.95 20.13
CA LEU A 77 -2.73 33.41 20.29
C LEU A 77 -4.03 33.94 20.88
N ASN A 78 -5.14 33.22 20.72
CA ASN A 78 -6.43 33.61 21.24
C ASN A 78 -6.65 33.14 22.70
N ASN A 79 -5.70 32.39 23.25
CA ASN A 79 -5.76 31.86 24.60
C ASN A 79 -4.44 32.15 25.35
N PRO A 80 -4.38 33.24 26.15
CA PRO A 80 -3.18 33.63 26.88
C PRO A 80 -2.60 32.53 27.78
N ASP A 81 -3.45 31.74 28.44
CA ASP A 81 -3.00 30.65 29.32
C ASP A 81 -2.33 29.52 28.52
N SER A 82 -2.89 29.18 27.36
CA SER A 82 -2.30 28.22 26.42
C SER A 82 -0.94 28.70 25.93
N LYS A 83 -0.83 29.97 25.55
CA LYS A 83 0.43 30.58 25.12
C LYS A 83 1.50 30.55 26.22
N ILE A 84 1.15 30.97 27.45
CA ILE A 84 2.08 30.97 28.58
C ILE A 84 2.55 29.55 28.89
N LEU A 85 1.63 28.57 28.93
CA LEU A 85 1.98 27.17 29.15
C LEU A 85 2.95 26.67 28.07
N ALA A 86 2.66 26.96 26.80
CA ALA A 86 3.50 26.55 25.68
C ALA A 86 4.92 27.13 25.81
N GLU A 87 5.06 28.45 26.05
CA GLU A 87 6.35 29.12 26.23
C GLU A 87 7.16 28.54 27.41
N VAL A 88 6.50 28.35 28.57
CA VAL A 88 7.15 27.75 29.76
C VAL A 88 7.59 26.31 29.49
N LYS A 89 6.76 25.51 28.81
CA LYS A 89 7.12 24.14 28.42
C LYS A 89 8.30 24.12 27.44
N LEU A 90 8.38 25.08 26.54
CA LEU A 90 9.50 25.19 25.59
C LEU A 90 10.80 25.54 26.31
N GLN A 91 10.78 26.54 27.19
CA GLN A 91 11.94 26.90 28.02
C GLN A 91 12.42 25.72 28.86
N HIS A 92 11.47 24.98 29.48
CA HIS A 92 11.79 23.77 30.22
C HIS A 92 12.45 22.70 29.33
N LEU A 93 11.95 22.47 28.11
CA LEU A 93 12.54 21.53 27.17
C LEU A 93 14.00 21.89 26.83
N PHE A 94 14.29 23.16 26.54
CA PHE A 94 15.68 23.56 26.27
C PHE A 94 16.61 23.38 27.47
N SER A 95 16.09 23.49 28.70
CA SER A 95 16.86 23.19 29.90
C SER A 95 17.35 21.72 29.96
N MET A 96 16.68 20.80 29.26
CA MET A 96 17.06 19.39 29.19
C MET A 96 18.39 19.16 28.46
N ARG A 97 18.91 20.11 27.68
CA ARG A 97 20.27 20.02 27.11
C ARG A 97 21.36 19.95 28.19
N LYS A 98 21.10 20.45 29.41
CA LYS A 98 22.00 20.28 30.56
C LYS A 98 22.12 18.81 30.99
N VAL A 99 21.07 18.03 30.74
CA VAL A 99 20.94 16.62 31.12
C VAL A 99 21.46 15.71 30.02
N ASN A 100 21.14 16.04 28.76
CA ASN A 100 21.59 15.35 27.56
C ASN A 100 22.13 16.37 26.55
N PRO A 101 23.45 16.66 26.55
CA PRO A 101 24.05 17.65 25.65
C PRO A 101 23.95 17.32 24.15
N ASN A 102 23.70 16.05 23.81
CA ASN A 102 23.55 15.60 22.43
C ASN A 102 22.09 15.61 21.95
N LEU A 103 21.13 15.98 22.83
CA LEU A 103 19.72 16.01 22.51
C LEU A 103 19.43 17.04 21.42
N LYS A 104 18.85 16.57 20.31
CA LYS A 104 18.34 17.42 19.24
C LYS A 104 16.94 17.88 19.57
N ILE A 105 16.73 19.19 19.60
CA ILE A 105 15.43 19.79 19.87
C ILE A 105 14.94 20.43 18.58
N MET A 106 13.90 19.88 18.00
CA MET A 106 13.23 20.38 16.79
C MET A 106 11.82 20.86 17.16
N PHE A 107 11.15 21.55 16.24
CA PHE A 107 9.73 21.88 16.38
C PHE A 107 8.95 21.37 15.18
N ALA A 108 7.70 21.00 15.41
CA ALA A 108 6.78 20.66 14.34
C ALA A 108 5.85 21.84 14.03
N ILE A 109 5.61 22.04 12.73
CA ILE A 109 4.55 22.92 12.22
C ILE A 109 3.44 22.08 11.60
N GLY A 110 2.18 22.50 11.79
CA GLY A 110 1.01 21.77 11.31
C GLY A 110 0.41 20.84 12.35
N GLY A 111 0.24 19.58 11.99
CA GLY A 111 -0.54 18.56 12.70
C GLY A 111 -2.01 18.56 12.27
N TRP A 112 -2.76 17.59 12.79
CA TRP A 112 -4.15 17.31 12.46
C TRP A 112 -5.05 18.55 12.35
N GLU A 113 -4.98 19.48 13.33
CA GLU A 113 -5.87 20.66 13.40
C GLU A 113 -5.27 21.93 12.78
N ASN A 114 -4.00 21.93 12.36
CA ASN A 114 -3.30 23.13 11.88
C ASN A 114 -2.64 22.98 10.49
N SER A 115 -3.10 22.01 9.71
CA SER A 115 -2.61 21.77 8.34
C SER A 115 -3.34 22.56 7.24
N GLN A 116 -4.40 23.30 7.58
CA GLN A 116 -5.28 24.00 6.65
C GLN A 116 -4.61 25.09 5.80
N TYR A 117 -3.45 25.60 6.21
CA TYR A 117 -2.78 26.69 5.52
C TYR A 117 -1.67 26.23 4.56
N PHE A 118 -1.21 24.98 4.64
CA PHE A 118 -0.10 24.51 3.81
C PHE A 118 -0.40 24.60 2.32
N SER A 119 -1.58 24.15 1.89
CA SER A 119 -1.94 24.14 0.46
C SER A 119 -1.84 25.53 -0.16
N HIS A 120 -2.48 26.52 0.47
CA HIS A 120 -2.45 27.90 -0.02
C HIS A 120 -1.04 28.51 0.03
N ILE A 121 -0.33 28.37 1.15
CA ILE A 121 1.00 29.00 1.33
C ILE A 121 2.03 28.39 0.39
N THR A 122 2.02 27.07 0.20
CA THR A 122 3.02 26.38 -0.62
C THR A 122 2.76 26.48 -2.13
N SER A 123 1.55 26.90 -2.53
CA SER A 123 1.16 27.07 -3.94
C SER A 123 1.97 28.09 -4.73
N THR A 124 2.62 29.05 -4.06
CA THR A 124 3.42 30.10 -4.71
C THR A 124 4.85 30.12 -4.18
N TYR A 125 5.79 30.55 -5.02
CA TYR A 125 7.19 30.73 -4.60
C TYR A 125 7.31 31.72 -3.44
N GLN A 126 6.58 32.85 -3.49
CA GLN A 126 6.61 33.87 -2.44
C GLN A 126 6.07 33.34 -1.10
N GLY A 127 4.99 32.55 -1.12
CA GLY A 127 4.46 31.92 0.08
C GLY A 127 5.43 30.91 0.70
N ARG A 128 6.05 30.05 -0.13
CA ARG A 128 7.10 29.11 0.32
C ARG A 128 8.28 29.84 0.94
N VAL A 129 8.83 30.86 0.27
CA VAL A 129 9.93 31.68 0.80
C VAL A 129 9.54 32.34 2.13
N SER A 130 8.32 32.88 2.24
CA SER A 130 7.86 33.55 3.46
C SER A 130 7.83 32.57 4.64
N LEU A 131 7.30 31.37 4.43
CA LEU A 131 7.28 30.32 5.47
C LEU A 131 8.69 29.84 5.82
N ILE A 132 9.57 29.64 4.83
CA ILE A 132 10.96 29.21 5.06
C ILE A 132 11.71 30.24 5.91
N LEU A 133 11.56 31.53 5.62
CA LEU A 133 12.18 32.60 6.41
C LEU A 133 11.66 32.63 7.84
N GLU A 134 10.37 32.37 8.03
CA GLU A 134 9.78 32.30 9.37
C GLU A 134 10.27 31.08 10.16
N ILE A 135 10.43 29.93 9.51
CA ILE A 135 11.06 28.74 10.10
C ILE A 135 12.49 29.07 10.55
N ILE A 136 13.29 29.72 9.71
CA ILE A 136 14.66 30.16 10.05
C ILE A 136 14.62 31.15 11.23
N ARG A 137 13.65 32.07 11.28
CA ARG A 137 13.46 33.00 12.39
C ARG A 137 13.21 32.25 13.70
N MET A 138 12.37 31.22 13.69
CA MET A 138 12.09 30.40 14.87
C MET A 138 13.33 29.61 15.31
N ILE A 139 14.09 29.06 14.36
CA ILE A 139 15.37 28.38 14.62
C ILE A 139 16.35 29.33 15.33
N ASP A 140 16.55 30.53 14.79
CA ASP A 140 17.48 31.53 15.34
C ASP A 140 17.03 32.05 16.72
N MET A 141 15.74 32.32 16.88
CA MET A 141 15.18 32.89 18.10
C MET A 141 15.26 31.96 19.31
N TYR A 142 15.07 30.65 19.10
CA TYR A 142 14.99 29.67 20.19
C TYR A 142 16.15 28.66 20.19
N ASP A 143 17.05 28.71 19.20
CA ASP A 143 18.15 27.76 18.98
C ASP A 143 17.68 26.31 18.76
N PHE A 144 16.64 26.13 17.94
CA PHE A 144 16.22 24.80 17.50
C PHE A 144 17.28 24.15 16.58
N ASP A 145 17.35 22.82 16.61
CA ASP A 145 18.22 22.01 15.75
C ASP A 145 17.61 21.75 14.36
N GLY A 146 16.33 22.07 14.15
CA GLY A 146 15.64 21.82 12.88
C GLY A 146 14.12 21.93 12.98
N VAL A 147 13.45 21.55 11.89
CA VAL A 147 11.99 21.59 11.74
C VAL A 147 11.45 20.24 11.26
N ASP A 148 10.27 19.88 11.78
CA ASP A 148 9.45 18.76 11.32
C ASP A 148 8.19 19.32 10.64
N VAL A 149 7.93 18.93 9.39
CA VAL A 149 6.72 19.35 8.67
C VAL A 149 5.65 18.27 8.82
N ASP A 150 4.58 18.60 9.53
CA ASP A 150 3.45 17.70 9.77
C ASP A 150 2.22 18.19 8.99
N TRP A 151 2.24 17.99 7.67
CA TRP A 151 1.10 18.35 6.80
C TRP A 151 0.15 17.15 6.71
N GLU A 152 -1.02 17.28 7.32
CA GLU A 152 -2.08 16.27 7.37
C GLU A 152 -3.35 16.68 6.57
N TYR A 153 -3.50 16.31 5.30
CA TYR A 153 -2.51 15.72 4.40
C TYR A 153 -2.53 16.44 3.04
N PRO A 154 -1.40 16.50 2.30
CA PRO A 154 -1.38 17.04 0.95
C PRO A 154 -2.38 16.29 0.05
N THR A 155 -3.12 17.04 -0.79
CA THR A 155 -4.10 16.51 -1.74
C THR A 155 -5.35 15.88 -1.12
N THR A 156 -5.24 14.80 -0.33
CA THR A 156 -6.41 14.11 0.22
C THR A 156 -7.06 14.84 1.39
N GLY A 157 -6.34 15.80 1.97
CA GLY A 157 -6.79 16.47 3.19
C GLY A 157 -6.77 15.58 4.42
N GLY A 158 -6.89 16.24 5.58
CA GLY A 158 -7.09 15.64 6.90
C GLY A 158 -8.32 16.29 7.54
N ALA A 159 -8.12 17.20 8.49
CA ALA A 159 -9.21 18.05 8.98
C ALA A 159 -9.75 19.02 7.90
N VAL A 160 -8.93 19.35 6.89
CA VAL A 160 -9.29 20.18 5.75
C VAL A 160 -8.80 19.53 4.45
N GLU A 161 -9.63 19.57 3.40
CA GLU A 161 -9.35 19.04 2.06
C GLU A 161 -8.19 19.78 1.38
N GLY A 162 -7.38 19.03 0.61
CA GLY A 162 -6.26 19.56 -0.18
C GLY A 162 -6.59 19.71 -1.68
N VAL A 163 -5.56 19.98 -2.48
CA VAL A 163 -5.66 20.02 -3.96
C VAL A 163 -4.59 19.11 -4.61
N PRO A 164 -4.79 18.60 -5.83
CA PRO A 164 -3.82 17.74 -6.51
C PRO A 164 -2.41 18.33 -6.64
N GLU A 165 -2.30 19.65 -6.77
CA GLU A 165 -1.04 20.37 -6.89
C GLU A 165 -0.19 20.31 -5.61
N ASP A 166 -0.80 20.03 -4.45
CA ASP A 166 -0.11 19.94 -3.16
C ASP A 166 1.05 18.94 -3.21
N LYS A 167 0.89 17.79 -3.88
CA LYS A 167 1.93 16.77 -4.02
C LYS A 167 3.23 17.35 -4.59
N TYR A 168 3.12 18.17 -5.64
CA TYR A 168 4.27 18.81 -6.28
C TYR A 168 4.77 20.02 -5.48
N ASN A 169 3.86 20.84 -4.96
CA ASN A 169 4.21 22.02 -4.15
C ASN A 169 4.95 21.64 -2.87
N TYR A 170 4.62 20.49 -2.28
CA TYR A 170 5.32 19.99 -1.10
C TYR A 170 6.79 19.67 -1.40
N VAL A 171 7.07 19.04 -2.56
CA VAL A 171 8.45 18.79 -3.01
C VAL A 171 9.21 20.10 -3.20
N LEU A 172 8.60 21.10 -3.86
CA LEU A 172 9.22 22.41 -4.05
C LEU A 172 9.54 23.08 -2.72
N PHE A 173 8.61 23.04 -1.77
CA PHE A 173 8.81 23.59 -0.43
C PHE A 173 9.97 22.93 0.31
N MET A 174 10.04 21.60 0.32
CA MET A 174 11.13 20.87 0.98
C MET A 174 12.48 21.11 0.30
N LYS A 175 12.51 21.19 -1.03
CA LYS A 175 13.71 21.53 -1.80
C LYS A 175 14.23 22.92 -1.44
N GLU A 176 13.38 23.93 -1.57
CA GLU A 176 13.73 25.33 -1.30
C GLU A 176 14.14 25.52 0.18
N MET A 177 13.48 24.82 1.11
CA MET A 177 13.85 24.84 2.53
C MET A 177 15.26 24.26 2.76
N ARG A 178 15.59 23.11 2.15
CA ARG A 178 16.93 22.53 2.24
C ARG A 178 17.99 23.48 1.69
N GLU A 179 17.74 24.08 0.53
CA GLU A 179 18.64 25.05 -0.08
C GLU A 179 18.85 26.26 0.85
N ALA A 180 17.77 26.81 1.41
CA ALA A 180 17.83 27.95 2.34
C ALA A 180 18.58 27.62 3.63
N PHE A 181 18.37 26.42 4.21
CA PHE A 181 19.09 25.96 5.40
C PHE A 181 20.58 25.87 5.13
N ASN A 182 20.99 25.25 4.03
CA ASN A 182 22.41 25.14 3.65
C ASN A 182 23.05 26.54 3.51
N GLN A 183 22.36 27.50 2.88
CA GLN A 183 22.87 28.87 2.74
C GLN A 183 22.94 29.60 4.09
N TYR A 184 21.95 29.41 4.95
CA TYR A 184 21.92 30.01 6.27
C TYR A 184 23.03 29.47 7.18
N GLU A 185 23.25 28.15 7.20
CA GLU A 185 24.36 27.50 7.91
C GLU A 185 25.72 28.08 7.54
N LEU A 186 25.97 28.27 6.24
CA LEU A 186 27.19 28.91 5.74
C LEU A 186 27.32 30.37 6.21
N LYS A 187 26.22 31.13 6.15
CA LYS A 187 26.17 32.54 6.55
C LYS A 187 26.51 32.72 8.04
N ILE A 188 25.97 31.89 8.91
CA ILE A 188 26.22 31.98 10.37
C ILE A 188 27.39 31.12 10.84
N ARG A 189 28.09 30.44 9.92
CA ARG A 189 29.19 29.50 10.21
C ARG A 189 28.79 28.42 11.23
N ARG A 190 27.58 27.89 11.10
CA ARG A 190 27.07 26.82 11.96
C ARG A 190 27.83 25.53 11.65
N TYR A 191 28.38 24.89 12.67
CA TYR A 191 29.09 23.61 12.51
C TYR A 191 28.13 22.42 12.34
N SER A 192 26.97 22.45 12.99
CA SER A 192 25.96 21.40 12.93
C SER A 192 24.89 21.71 11.89
N LYS A 193 24.62 20.75 11.02
CA LYS A 193 23.53 20.80 10.04
C LYS A 193 22.17 20.99 10.72
N LEU A 194 21.33 21.85 10.16
CA LEU A 194 19.92 22.00 10.51
C LEU A 194 19.12 20.85 9.91
N LEU A 195 18.32 20.23 10.77
CA LEU A 195 17.57 19.05 10.45
C LEU A 195 16.23 19.42 9.78
N ILE A 196 15.86 18.64 8.77
CA ILE A 196 14.53 18.66 8.17
C ILE A 196 13.96 17.26 8.26
N SER A 197 12.79 17.12 8.87
CA SER A 197 11.99 15.89 8.81
C SER A 197 10.56 16.20 8.41
N PHE A 198 9.79 15.15 8.14
CA PHE A 198 8.34 15.26 8.03
C PHE A 198 7.65 14.09 8.70
N ALA A 199 6.42 14.34 9.16
CA ALA A 199 5.50 13.31 9.59
C ALA A 199 4.72 12.78 8.37
N GLY A 200 4.79 11.47 8.14
CA GLY A 200 4.24 10.82 6.97
C GLY A 200 3.06 9.90 7.31
N ALA A 201 2.04 9.87 6.45
CA ALA A 201 0.83 9.08 6.67
C ALA A 201 1.06 7.56 6.69
N ALA A 202 0.14 6.81 7.27
CA ALA A 202 0.21 5.34 7.33
C ALA A 202 -0.20 4.66 6.01
N GLY A 203 -1.27 5.15 5.39
CA GLY A 203 -2.05 4.40 4.41
C GLY A 203 -1.79 4.79 2.95
N GLU A 204 -1.85 3.80 2.05
CA GLU A 204 -1.71 4.01 0.59
C GLU A 204 -2.66 5.09 0.05
N TRP A 205 -3.89 5.14 0.55
CA TRP A 205 -4.94 6.06 0.10
C TRP A 205 -4.57 7.53 0.29
N THR A 206 -3.70 7.82 1.26
CA THR A 206 -3.16 9.17 1.50
C THR A 206 -1.78 9.31 0.85
N LEU A 207 -0.93 8.29 0.96
CA LEU A 207 0.44 8.33 0.47
C LEU A 207 0.53 8.48 -1.06
N SER A 208 -0.20 7.66 -1.80
CA SER A 208 -0.14 7.63 -3.26
C SER A 208 -0.54 8.97 -3.91
N PRO A 209 -1.69 9.58 -3.55
CA PRO A 209 -2.08 10.88 -4.09
C PRO A 209 -1.33 12.07 -3.47
N GLY A 210 -0.92 12.02 -2.20
CA GLY A 210 -0.39 13.19 -1.48
C GLY A 210 1.13 13.31 -1.43
N PHE A 211 1.87 12.19 -1.50
CA PHE A 211 3.30 12.17 -1.20
C PHE A 211 4.13 11.69 -2.40
N ASP A 212 5.00 12.56 -2.90
CA ASP A 212 6.10 12.16 -3.79
C ASP A 212 7.31 11.74 -2.95
N LEU A 213 7.24 10.54 -2.38
CA LEU A 213 8.26 10.04 -1.45
C LEU A 213 9.66 9.94 -2.07
N VAL A 214 9.74 9.68 -3.38
CA VAL A 214 11.02 9.63 -4.11
C VAL A 214 11.69 10.99 -4.01
N ASN A 215 11.00 12.06 -4.40
CA ASN A 215 11.58 13.40 -4.41
C ASN A 215 11.65 14.05 -3.02
N LEU A 216 10.68 13.81 -2.13
CA LEU A 216 10.71 14.32 -0.76
C LEU A 216 11.90 13.77 0.03
N SER A 217 12.20 12.48 -0.11
CA SER A 217 13.26 11.81 0.64
C SER A 217 14.67 12.38 0.38
N ILE A 218 14.87 13.08 -0.74
CA ILE A 218 16.14 13.71 -1.11
C ILE A 218 16.47 14.89 -0.17
N TYR A 219 15.45 15.64 0.25
CA TYR A 219 15.64 16.92 0.95
C TYR A 219 15.60 16.83 2.47
N VAL A 220 15.13 15.70 3.00
CA VAL A 220 15.00 15.46 4.44
C VAL A 220 16.12 14.58 5.01
N ASP A 221 16.41 14.78 6.29
CA ASP A 221 17.37 13.98 7.05
C ASP A 221 16.73 12.66 7.52
N PHE A 222 15.45 12.68 7.88
CA PHE A 222 14.69 11.49 8.23
C PHE A 222 13.18 11.72 8.09
N ILE A 223 12.42 10.63 8.15
CA ILE A 223 10.96 10.60 8.00
C ILE A 223 10.38 9.98 9.26
N ASN A 224 9.45 10.68 9.91
CA ASN A 224 8.68 10.16 11.04
C ASN A 224 7.39 9.55 10.49
N ILE A 225 7.36 8.22 10.33
CA ILE A 225 6.19 7.55 9.73
C ILE A 225 5.15 7.36 10.82
N MET A 226 3.98 7.96 10.67
CA MET A 226 2.82 7.80 11.55
C MET A 226 2.16 6.44 11.30
N SER A 227 2.91 5.36 11.50
CA SER A 227 2.48 3.97 11.31
C SER A 227 1.54 3.52 12.45
N TYR A 228 0.46 4.27 12.62
CA TYR A 228 -0.62 4.10 13.57
C TYR A 228 -1.91 4.74 13.03
N ASP A 229 -2.99 4.62 13.80
CA ASP A 229 -4.36 5.01 13.41
C ASP A 229 -4.88 4.32 12.13
N TYR A 230 -4.46 3.08 11.89
CA TYR A 230 -5.04 2.24 10.82
C TYR A 230 -6.54 1.96 11.06
N PHE A 231 -6.96 1.89 12.33
CA PHE A 231 -8.33 1.58 12.72
C PHE A 231 -8.83 2.52 13.83
N GLY A 232 -10.12 2.89 13.74
CA GLY A 232 -10.81 3.65 14.78
C GLY A 232 -12.31 3.77 14.52
N ALA A 233 -13.00 4.52 15.37
CA ALA A 233 -14.46 4.66 15.36
C ALA A 233 -14.93 5.69 14.30
N TRP A 234 -14.60 5.45 13.03
CA TRP A 234 -14.99 6.28 11.90
C TRP A 234 -15.47 5.42 10.73
N ASP A 235 -16.20 6.04 9.80
CA ASP A 235 -16.58 5.39 8.54
C ASP A 235 -15.32 5.16 7.69
N SER A 236 -15.25 4.00 7.03
CA SER A 236 -14.24 3.69 6.02
C SER A 236 -14.93 3.02 4.83
N LYS A 237 -14.24 2.93 3.68
CA LYS A 237 -14.77 2.24 2.50
C LYS A 237 -15.10 0.76 2.75
N TRP A 238 -14.42 0.11 3.70
CA TRP A 238 -14.67 -1.27 4.08
C TRP A 238 -15.74 -1.40 5.18
N GLY A 239 -16.22 -0.28 5.72
CA GLY A 239 -17.05 -0.24 6.92
C GLY A 239 -16.25 0.15 8.17
N ALA A 240 -16.96 0.40 9.27
CA ALA A 240 -16.37 0.83 10.53
C ALA A 240 -15.95 -0.37 11.40
N PHE A 241 -14.92 -1.08 10.97
CA PHE A 241 -14.39 -2.21 11.73
C PHE A 241 -13.62 -1.76 12.97
N THR A 242 -13.72 -2.56 14.04
CA THR A 242 -12.75 -2.50 15.14
C THR A 242 -11.38 -2.94 14.66
N GLY A 243 -10.33 -2.47 15.35
CA GLY A 243 -8.99 -2.93 15.07
C GLY A 243 -7.92 -2.25 15.93
N PRO A 244 -6.67 -2.72 15.84
CA PRO A 244 -5.55 -2.12 16.53
C PRO A 244 -5.16 -0.75 15.94
N PRO A 245 -4.72 0.22 16.76
CA PRO A 245 -4.21 1.47 16.21
C PRO A 245 -2.98 1.23 15.33
N ALA A 246 -2.12 0.25 15.63
CA ALA A 246 -0.85 0.07 14.94
C ALA A 246 -0.44 -1.42 14.81
N PRO A 247 -1.18 -2.23 14.04
CA PRO A 247 -0.85 -3.64 13.82
C PRO A 247 0.51 -3.77 13.14
N LEU A 248 1.42 -4.57 13.70
CA LEU A 248 2.76 -4.73 13.12
C LEU A 248 2.70 -5.44 11.76
N TYR A 249 1.92 -6.51 11.67
CA TYR A 249 1.72 -7.30 10.45
C TYR A 249 0.24 -7.41 10.11
N HIS A 250 -0.04 -7.82 8.88
CA HIS A 250 -1.38 -8.20 8.49
C HIS A 250 -1.92 -9.35 9.36
N GLY A 251 -3.18 -9.21 9.71
CA GLY A 251 -3.97 -10.23 10.38
C GLY A 251 -5.44 -9.86 10.39
N SER A 252 -5.87 -9.06 9.40
CA SER A 252 -7.24 -8.60 9.24
C SER A 252 -8.08 -9.60 8.46
N LEU A 253 -9.38 -9.36 8.42
CA LEU A 253 -10.29 -10.18 7.64
C LEU A 253 -9.89 -10.16 6.16
N ARG A 254 -10.13 -11.28 5.47
CA ARG A 254 -9.88 -11.41 4.03
C ARG A 254 -10.61 -10.33 3.22
N SER A 255 -11.76 -9.84 3.67
CA SER A 255 -12.49 -8.77 2.98
C SER A 255 -11.85 -7.38 3.11
N MET A 256 -10.72 -7.26 3.79
CA MET A 256 -10.02 -5.99 4.04
C MET A 256 -8.66 -6.00 3.35
N SER A 257 -8.18 -4.82 2.96
CA SER A 257 -6.85 -4.69 2.34
C SER A 257 -5.74 -5.19 3.27
N GLY A 258 -4.80 -5.98 2.73
CA GLY A 258 -3.59 -6.40 3.43
C GLY A 258 -2.56 -5.29 3.60
N LYS A 259 -2.89 -4.05 3.24
CA LYS A 259 -2.02 -2.87 3.35
C LYS A 259 -2.18 -2.11 4.67
N MET A 260 -3.17 -2.48 5.49
CA MET A 260 -3.52 -1.80 6.75
C MET A 260 -2.60 -2.20 7.94
N ASN A 261 -1.28 -2.18 7.76
CA ASN A 261 -0.33 -2.54 8.81
C ASN A 261 1.04 -1.86 8.66
N VAL A 262 1.83 -1.89 9.75
CA VAL A 262 3.14 -1.23 9.84
C VAL A 262 4.15 -1.83 8.87
N ASP A 263 4.23 -3.15 8.72
CA ASP A 263 5.19 -3.81 7.81
C ASP A 263 5.00 -3.32 6.37
N TRP A 264 3.75 -3.32 5.90
CA TRP A 264 3.40 -2.79 4.59
C TRP A 264 3.79 -1.31 4.44
N THR A 265 3.42 -0.46 5.39
CA THR A 265 3.72 0.97 5.32
C THR A 265 5.23 1.21 5.24
N ILE A 266 6.02 0.56 6.10
CA ILE A 266 7.49 0.71 6.09
C ILE A 266 8.07 0.21 4.76
N LYS A 267 7.57 -0.92 4.23
CA LYS A 267 7.95 -1.43 2.91
C LYS A 267 7.65 -0.39 1.82
N TYR A 268 6.47 0.21 1.82
CA TYR A 268 6.08 1.24 0.86
C TYR A 268 7.03 2.45 0.89
N TYR A 269 7.34 2.96 2.09
CA TYR A 269 8.32 4.04 2.25
C TYR A 269 9.69 3.65 1.72
N TYR A 270 10.21 2.48 2.10
CA TYR A 270 11.50 2.00 1.61
C TYR A 270 11.51 1.82 0.09
N CYS A 271 10.44 1.28 -0.50
CA CYS A 271 10.39 1.04 -1.93
C CYS A 271 10.41 2.34 -2.75
N ASN A 272 10.01 3.46 -2.16
CA ASN A 272 10.09 4.78 -2.77
C ASN A 272 11.34 5.59 -2.36
N SER A 273 11.83 5.47 -1.13
CA SER A 273 13.00 6.23 -0.65
C SER A 273 14.35 5.54 -0.89
N LYS A 274 14.34 4.20 -0.97
CA LYS A 274 15.51 3.32 -1.02
C LYS A 274 16.52 3.50 0.13
N ASP A 275 16.09 4.11 1.24
CA ASP A 275 16.95 4.39 2.40
C ASP A 275 16.22 4.08 3.72
N LEU A 276 16.47 2.88 4.26
CA LEU A 276 15.94 2.45 5.56
C LEU A 276 16.48 3.30 6.71
N GLY A 277 17.70 3.83 6.56
CA GLY A 277 18.36 4.64 7.58
C GLY A 277 17.66 5.97 7.85
N LYS A 278 16.84 6.46 6.91
CA LYS A 278 16.00 7.64 7.08
C LYS A 278 14.65 7.37 7.74
N LEU A 279 14.19 6.13 7.83
CA LEU A 279 12.83 5.83 8.26
C LEU A 279 12.75 5.62 9.77
N ASN A 280 11.89 6.38 10.44
CA ASN A 280 11.53 6.16 11.84
C ASN A 280 10.11 5.56 11.90
N MET A 281 9.97 4.38 12.50
CA MET A 281 8.67 3.75 12.71
C MET A 281 7.92 4.42 13.87
N GLY A 282 6.65 4.76 13.66
CA GLY A 282 5.79 5.38 14.66
C GLY A 282 5.22 4.38 15.67
N ILE A 283 5.28 4.72 16.95
CA ILE A 283 4.71 3.96 18.06
C ILE A 283 3.71 4.84 18.82
N PRO A 284 2.40 4.52 18.79
CA PRO A 284 1.41 5.27 19.54
C PRO A 284 1.46 4.86 21.02
N LEU A 285 1.68 5.81 21.91
CA LEU A 285 1.63 5.59 23.36
C LEU A 285 0.19 5.67 23.89
N TYR A 286 -0.77 5.23 23.07
CA TYR A 286 -2.21 5.24 23.34
C TYR A 286 -2.88 4.03 22.66
N GLY A 287 -4.16 3.81 22.99
CA GLY A 287 -5.04 2.86 22.33
C GLY A 287 -6.25 3.53 21.70
N ARG A 288 -6.91 2.82 20.78
CA ARG A 288 -8.20 3.20 20.17
C ARG A 288 -9.30 2.31 20.72
N TYR A 289 -10.44 2.90 21.06
CA TYR A 289 -11.58 2.17 21.62
C TYR A 289 -12.91 2.50 20.93
N TRP A 290 -13.85 1.56 21.09
CA TRP A 290 -15.23 1.62 20.64
C TRP A 290 -16.14 1.23 21.80
N ASN A 291 -17.20 1.99 22.03
CA ASN A 291 -18.16 1.72 23.10
C ASN A 291 -19.36 0.88 22.64
N ASN A 292 -19.53 0.70 21.33
CA ASN A 292 -20.65 -0.03 20.78
C ASN A 292 -20.26 -0.81 19.51
N VAL A 293 -20.04 -2.10 19.65
CA VAL A 293 -19.67 -3.02 18.57
C VAL A 293 -20.56 -4.26 18.58
N GLY A 294 -20.72 -4.88 17.41
CA GLY A 294 -21.45 -6.12 17.26
C GLY A 294 -20.68 -7.37 17.69
N GLU A 295 -21.26 -8.52 17.34
CA GLU A 295 -20.62 -9.82 17.46
C GLU A 295 -19.39 -9.95 16.53
N PRO A 296 -18.44 -10.87 16.85
CA PRO A 296 -17.25 -11.04 16.03
C PRO A 296 -17.63 -11.57 14.64
N ILE A 297 -16.95 -11.06 13.61
CA ILE A 297 -17.20 -11.44 12.21
C ILE A 297 -16.71 -12.86 11.97
N ASP A 298 -15.54 -13.21 12.51
CA ASP A 298 -15.05 -14.58 12.61
C ASP A 298 -15.17 -15.06 14.06
N LYS A 299 -15.84 -16.19 14.29
CA LYS A 299 -16.00 -16.78 15.63
C LYS A 299 -14.68 -17.19 16.28
N ASN A 300 -13.61 -17.35 15.50
CA ASN A 300 -12.27 -17.70 15.97
C ASN A 300 -11.38 -16.46 16.22
N ASP A 301 -11.84 -15.27 15.85
CA ASP A 301 -11.10 -14.02 16.03
C ASP A 301 -12.00 -12.89 16.56
N ASP A 302 -11.91 -12.68 17.87
CA ASP A 302 -12.66 -11.66 18.60
C ASP A 302 -12.27 -10.22 18.26
N MET A 303 -11.18 -10.00 17.52
CA MET A 303 -10.63 -8.67 17.27
C MET A 303 -11.45 -7.88 16.24
N TRP A 304 -12.01 -8.56 15.25
CA TRP A 304 -12.70 -7.94 14.12
C TRP A 304 -14.21 -7.98 14.31
N ARG A 305 -14.79 -6.81 14.61
CA ARG A 305 -16.20 -6.55 14.86
C ARG A 305 -16.62 -5.30 14.08
N MET A 306 -17.92 -5.16 13.83
CA MET A 306 -18.46 -3.94 13.24
C MET A 306 -18.89 -2.97 14.33
N ALA A 307 -18.46 -1.71 14.23
CA ALA A 307 -18.96 -0.64 15.07
C ALA A 307 -20.42 -0.32 14.72
N ILE A 308 -21.22 -0.03 15.74
CA ILE A 308 -22.65 0.26 15.59
C ILE A 308 -22.88 1.73 15.92
N LYS A 309 -23.48 2.47 14.98
CA LYS A 309 -23.84 3.88 15.16
C LYS A 309 -24.75 4.05 16.38
N ASN A 310 -24.48 5.07 17.18
CA ASN A 310 -25.32 5.46 18.30
C ASN A 310 -26.62 6.13 17.82
N ARG A 311 -27.50 6.52 18.75
CA ARG A 311 -28.77 7.19 18.44
C ARG A 311 -28.64 8.51 17.66
N LYS A 312 -27.43 9.10 17.62
CA LYS A 312 -27.12 10.33 16.86
C LYS A 312 -26.48 10.02 15.50
N GLY A 313 -26.46 8.75 15.07
CA GLY A 313 -25.86 8.34 13.79
C GLY A 313 -24.34 8.36 13.77
N LYS A 314 -23.66 8.44 14.92
CA LYS A 314 -22.18 8.47 15.01
C LYS A 314 -21.66 7.19 15.63
N TYR A 315 -20.50 6.70 15.20
CA TYR A 315 -19.79 5.66 15.95
C TYR A 315 -19.28 6.24 17.26
N ASP A 316 -19.43 5.48 18.34
CA ASP A 316 -19.00 5.89 19.66
C ASP A 316 -17.65 5.24 19.99
N GLY A 317 -16.63 6.07 20.18
CA GLY A 317 -15.26 5.64 20.40
C GLY A 317 -14.30 6.82 20.52
N GLY A 318 -13.02 6.52 20.69
CA GLY A 318 -11.98 7.52 20.89
C GLY A 318 -10.60 6.91 21.08
N HIS A 319 -9.71 7.66 21.73
CA HIS A 319 -8.41 7.16 22.14
C HIS A 319 -8.23 7.23 23.65
N ILE A 320 -7.34 6.40 24.19
CA ILE A 320 -6.97 6.38 25.61
C ILE A 320 -5.44 6.26 25.74
N THR A 321 -4.81 7.18 26.47
CA THR A 321 -3.35 7.15 26.67
C THR A 321 -2.92 5.94 27.50
N TRP A 322 -1.69 5.45 27.30
CA TRP A 322 -1.13 4.38 28.13
C TRP A 322 -1.18 4.75 29.61
N ARG A 323 -0.82 5.98 29.96
CA ARG A 323 -0.93 6.56 31.30
C ARG A 323 -2.34 6.40 31.89
N SER A 324 -3.38 6.81 31.17
CA SER A 324 -4.76 6.71 31.67
C SER A 324 -5.19 5.25 31.85
N LEU A 325 -4.81 4.38 30.92
CA LEU A 325 -5.11 2.96 30.97
C LEU A 325 -4.36 2.28 32.13
N LYS A 326 -3.08 2.58 32.33
CA LYS A 326 -2.20 1.97 33.33
C LYS A 326 -2.51 2.44 34.75
N ASN A 327 -2.78 3.73 34.93
CA ASN A 327 -3.06 4.33 36.24
C ASN A 327 -4.55 4.37 36.58
N LYS A 328 -5.42 3.80 35.73
CA LYS A 328 -6.89 3.83 35.87
C LYS A 328 -7.46 5.25 36.01
N ILE A 329 -6.87 6.25 35.34
CA ILE A 329 -7.33 7.64 35.37
C ILE A 329 -8.50 7.78 34.39
N ASN A 330 -9.71 8.04 34.90
CA ASN A 330 -10.93 8.13 34.10
C ASN A 330 -11.12 6.91 33.16
N CYS A 331 -10.68 5.74 33.61
CA CYS A 331 -10.59 4.53 32.80
C CYS A 331 -11.36 3.40 33.47
N THR A 332 -12.27 2.78 32.71
CA THR A 332 -13.07 1.63 33.15
C THR A 332 -12.56 0.29 32.64
N TRP A 333 -11.56 0.31 31.75
CA TRP A 333 -10.95 -0.89 31.17
C TRP A 333 -9.99 -1.56 32.17
N ASP A 334 -10.01 -2.89 32.22
CA ASP A 334 -8.99 -3.65 32.96
C ASP A 334 -7.97 -4.29 32.00
N ILE A 335 -6.72 -3.82 32.05
CA ILE A 335 -5.60 -4.36 31.27
C ILE A 335 -5.42 -5.87 31.50
N LYS A 336 -5.79 -6.39 32.67
CA LYS A 336 -5.70 -7.83 32.97
C LYS A 336 -6.59 -8.69 32.07
N ASN A 337 -7.64 -8.10 31.49
CA ASN A 337 -8.53 -8.77 30.54
C ASN A 337 -7.97 -8.76 29.10
N SER A 338 -6.75 -8.24 28.90
CA SER A 338 -6.17 -8.17 27.55
C SER A 338 -5.86 -9.55 26.99
N LYS A 339 -6.32 -9.76 25.76
CA LYS A 339 -5.91 -10.83 24.86
C LYS A 339 -4.78 -10.30 23.96
N TYR A 340 -4.11 -11.21 23.25
CA TYR A 340 -3.03 -10.86 22.32
C TYR A 340 -3.29 -11.47 20.95
N HIS A 341 -3.37 -10.62 19.92
CA HIS A 341 -3.56 -11.07 18.55
C HIS A 341 -2.21 -11.48 17.95
N SER A 342 -2.03 -12.79 17.72
CA SER A 342 -0.73 -13.39 17.41
C SER A 342 -0.19 -13.05 16.03
N LYS A 343 -1.08 -12.82 15.04
CA LYS A 343 -0.70 -12.39 13.68
C LYS A 343 -0.28 -10.92 13.67
N ALA A 344 -1.17 -10.03 14.12
CA ALA A 344 -0.95 -8.58 14.11
C ALA A 344 0.01 -8.05 15.21
N LYS A 345 0.38 -8.90 16.19
CA LYS A 345 1.32 -8.61 17.29
C LYS A 345 0.90 -7.50 18.26
N VAL A 346 -0.40 -7.43 18.57
CA VAL A 346 -1.00 -6.34 19.36
C VAL A 346 -1.91 -6.87 20.46
N PRO A 347 -1.98 -6.21 21.64
CA PRO A 347 -2.98 -6.51 22.65
C PRO A 347 -4.34 -5.88 22.32
N TYR A 348 -5.41 -6.50 22.82
CA TYR A 348 -6.76 -5.95 22.76
C TYR A 348 -7.61 -6.45 23.93
N ILE A 349 -8.68 -5.74 24.24
CA ILE A 349 -9.66 -6.06 25.28
C ILE A 349 -11.05 -6.02 24.64
N VAL A 350 -11.87 -7.03 24.95
CA VAL A 350 -13.29 -7.07 24.59
C VAL A 350 -14.10 -7.21 25.88
N GLU A 351 -14.98 -6.24 26.13
CA GLU A 351 -15.86 -6.22 27.30
C GLU A 351 -17.30 -6.00 26.84
N ARG A 352 -18.08 -7.08 26.73
CA ARG A 352 -19.44 -7.07 26.15
C ARG A 352 -19.42 -6.47 24.73
N ASN A 353 -20.04 -5.32 24.55
CA ASN A 353 -20.13 -4.59 23.28
C ASN A 353 -19.08 -3.46 23.17
N ARG A 354 -18.02 -3.49 23.99
CA ARG A 354 -16.92 -2.52 23.93
C ARG A 354 -15.63 -3.21 23.48
N PHE A 355 -14.84 -2.52 22.67
CA PHE A 355 -13.57 -2.98 22.16
C PHE A 355 -12.48 -1.94 22.41
N LEU A 356 -11.28 -2.36 22.79
CA LEU A 356 -10.08 -1.52 22.93
C LEU A 356 -8.87 -2.27 22.42
N SER A 357 -8.03 -1.64 21.60
CA SER A 357 -6.69 -2.12 21.29
C SER A 357 -5.66 -1.00 21.45
N PHE A 358 -4.45 -1.35 21.87
CA PHE A 358 -3.45 -0.43 22.40
C PHE A 358 -2.03 -0.99 22.24
N GLU A 359 -1.02 -0.22 22.63
CA GLU A 359 0.36 -0.70 22.77
C GLU A 359 0.67 -1.11 24.22
N ASN A 360 1.46 -2.17 24.40
CA ASN A 360 1.99 -2.55 25.70
C ASN A 360 3.48 -2.99 25.56
N PRO A 361 4.18 -3.30 26.67
CA PRO A 361 5.57 -3.73 26.57
C PRO A 361 5.83 -4.95 25.68
N ARG A 362 4.84 -5.85 25.52
CA ARG A 362 4.98 -7.01 24.63
C ARG A 362 4.93 -6.60 23.16
N SER A 363 3.93 -5.84 22.73
CA SER A 363 3.82 -5.38 21.33
C SER A 363 4.96 -4.45 20.94
N ILE A 364 5.40 -3.57 21.85
CA ILE A 364 6.55 -2.70 21.62
C ILE A 364 7.83 -3.52 21.43
N ARG A 365 8.06 -4.60 22.19
CA ARG A 365 9.23 -5.48 21.95
C ARG A 365 9.21 -6.11 20.56
N GLU A 366 8.06 -6.57 20.08
CA GLU A 366 7.94 -7.09 18.70
C GLU A 366 8.29 -6.02 17.66
N LYS A 367 7.83 -4.78 17.90
CA LYS A 367 8.14 -3.62 17.08
C LYS A 367 9.62 -3.23 17.11
N MET A 368 10.27 -3.27 18.27
CA MET A 368 11.69 -3.01 18.37
C MET A 368 12.54 -4.10 17.70
N ASN A 369 12.15 -5.38 17.86
CA ASN A 369 12.77 -6.48 17.12
C ASN A 369 12.64 -6.27 15.61
N TYR A 370 11.48 -5.78 15.14
CA TYR A 370 11.27 -5.44 13.73
C TYR A 370 12.19 -4.30 13.26
N VAL A 371 12.30 -3.21 14.04
CA VAL A 371 13.20 -2.08 13.76
C VAL A 371 14.66 -2.54 13.62
N GLU A 372 15.13 -3.39 14.52
CA GLU A 372 16.48 -3.97 14.48
C GLU A 372 16.66 -4.87 13.25
N LYS A 373 15.72 -5.78 13.00
CA LYS A 373 15.77 -6.75 11.91
C LYS A 373 15.73 -6.08 10.53
N LYS A 374 14.92 -5.04 10.36
CA LYS A 374 14.84 -4.23 9.13
C LYS A 374 15.87 -3.10 9.08
N ASN A 375 16.71 -2.96 10.10
CA ASN A 375 17.73 -1.92 10.20
C ASN A 375 17.18 -0.50 10.02
N LEU A 376 15.97 -0.22 10.52
CA LEU A 376 15.35 1.09 10.32
C LEU A 376 16.15 2.19 11.00
N GLY A 377 16.01 3.41 10.51
CA GLY A 377 16.62 4.61 11.05
C GLY A 377 16.30 4.86 12.52
N GLY A 378 15.17 4.39 13.01
CA GLY A 378 14.81 4.46 14.41
C GLY A 378 13.33 4.33 14.66
N VAL A 379 12.90 4.96 15.75
CA VAL A 379 11.48 5.05 16.14
C VAL A 379 11.10 6.46 16.51
N MET A 380 9.83 6.75 16.31
CA MET A 380 9.15 7.96 16.76
C MET A 380 7.99 7.56 17.65
N MET A 381 7.68 8.34 18.69
CA MET A 381 6.56 8.08 19.58
C MET A 381 5.63 9.28 19.73
N TRP A 382 4.33 9.00 19.62
CA TRP A 382 3.25 9.97 19.86
C TRP A 382 2.44 9.57 21.10
N ALA A 383 2.43 10.36 22.18
CA ALA A 383 3.40 11.41 22.53
C ALA A 383 4.03 11.07 23.88
N ILE A 384 5.21 11.63 24.19
CA ILE A 384 5.98 11.21 25.37
C ILE A 384 5.21 11.39 26.70
N GLU A 385 4.30 12.37 26.75
CA GLU A 385 3.47 12.60 27.95
C GLU A 385 2.41 11.53 28.18
N TYR A 386 2.12 10.70 27.17
CA TYR A 386 1.14 9.62 27.25
C TYR A 386 1.68 8.38 27.94
N ASP A 387 3.00 8.26 28.14
CA ASP A 387 3.58 7.20 28.97
C ASP A 387 3.28 7.43 30.46
N ASP A 388 3.35 6.38 31.26
CA ASP A 388 3.15 6.46 32.71
C ASP A 388 4.33 7.12 33.43
N ASP A 389 4.20 7.38 34.74
CA ASP A 389 5.26 8.04 35.52
C ASP A 389 6.52 7.15 35.71
N SER A 390 6.41 5.86 35.41
CA SER A 390 7.55 4.93 35.41
C SER A 390 8.24 4.85 34.05
N ASN A 391 7.77 5.58 33.04
CA ASN A 391 8.26 5.51 31.66
C ASN A 391 8.22 4.07 31.10
N THR A 392 7.20 3.29 31.44
CA THR A 392 7.14 1.85 31.13
C THR A 392 7.32 1.57 29.64
N LEU A 393 6.66 2.33 28.76
CA LEU A 393 6.76 2.11 27.32
C LEU A 393 8.09 2.64 26.76
N LEU A 394 8.57 3.80 27.22
CA LEU A 394 9.87 4.36 26.83
C LEU A 394 11.04 3.46 27.28
N GLU A 395 11.00 2.90 28.49
CA GLU A 395 11.98 1.90 28.95
C GLU A 395 11.96 0.67 28.04
N THR A 396 10.78 0.21 27.64
CA THR A 396 10.67 -0.93 26.72
C THR A 396 11.33 -0.60 25.38
N ILE A 397 11.06 0.58 24.81
CA ILE A 397 11.67 1.04 23.55
C ILE A 397 13.20 1.11 23.68
N THR A 398 13.70 1.73 24.74
CA THR A 398 15.13 2.01 24.92
C THR A 398 15.95 0.85 25.45
N SER A 399 15.31 -0.21 25.93
CA SER A 399 15.98 -1.47 26.31
C SER A 399 16.54 -2.26 25.12
N SER A 400 16.08 -1.95 23.90
CA SER A 400 16.52 -2.62 22.67
C SER A 400 17.79 -1.97 22.14
N ASN A 401 18.78 -2.77 21.74
CA ASN A 401 20.05 -2.24 21.24
C ASN A 401 19.99 -2.03 19.74
N LEU A 402 19.42 -0.89 19.34
CA LEU A 402 19.29 -0.49 17.93
C LEU A 402 20.61 -0.41 17.16
N CYS A 403 21.73 -0.34 17.87
CA CYS A 403 23.08 -0.16 17.34
C CYS A 403 23.85 -1.48 17.22
N ASN A 404 23.18 -2.62 17.41
CA ASN A 404 23.82 -3.92 17.40
C ASN A 404 24.14 -4.40 15.97
N ASN A 405 25.38 -4.19 15.54
CA ASN A 405 25.88 -4.61 14.22
C ASN A 405 25.98 -6.13 14.00
N LYS A 406 25.54 -6.95 14.97
CA LYS A 406 25.58 -8.43 14.87
C LYS A 406 24.31 -9.06 14.31
N VAL A 407 23.28 -8.26 14.01
CA VAL A 407 21.99 -8.76 13.49
C VAL A 407 22.06 -8.87 11.97
N THR A 408 21.71 -10.04 11.43
CA THR A 408 21.51 -10.19 9.98
C THR A 408 20.26 -9.38 9.58
N HIS A 409 20.46 -8.36 8.75
CA HIS A 409 19.36 -7.49 8.34
C HIS A 409 18.56 -8.09 7.18
N GLU A 410 17.24 -7.99 7.28
CA GLU A 410 16.33 -8.34 6.18
C GLU A 410 16.09 -7.12 5.29
N THR A 411 16.22 -7.31 3.98
CA THR A 411 15.85 -6.30 2.99
C THR A 411 14.45 -6.56 2.46
N PHE A 412 13.71 -5.50 2.17
CA PHE A 412 12.46 -5.64 1.43
C PHE A 412 12.73 -5.88 -0.05
N ARG A 413 11.86 -6.67 -0.68
CA ARG A 413 11.75 -6.79 -2.13
C ARG A 413 10.61 -5.89 -2.60
N CYS A 414 10.90 -5.02 -3.56
CA CYS A 414 9.93 -4.10 -4.12
C CYS A 414 9.46 -4.62 -5.48
N SER A 415 8.20 -4.36 -5.82
CA SER A 415 7.70 -4.52 -7.18
C SER A 415 8.62 -3.82 -8.19
N PRO A 416 9.05 -4.50 -9.27
CA PRO A 416 9.81 -3.89 -10.34
C PRO A 416 8.93 -3.04 -11.28
N LEU A 417 7.61 -3.21 -11.20
CA LEU A 417 6.66 -2.39 -11.97
C LEU A 417 6.19 -1.19 -11.16
N ALA A 418 6.25 -0.02 -11.80
CA ALA A 418 5.61 1.20 -11.32
C ALA A 418 4.12 1.26 -11.70
N GLU A 419 3.71 0.56 -12.77
CA GLU A 419 2.32 0.57 -13.25
C GLU A 419 1.48 -0.55 -12.62
N LYS A 420 0.27 -0.20 -12.22
CA LYS A 420 -0.73 -1.16 -11.71
C LYS A 420 -1.22 -2.06 -12.85
N ARG A 421 -1.20 -3.37 -12.63
CA ARG A 421 -1.68 -4.41 -13.56
C ARG A 421 -2.61 -5.44 -12.89
N TRP A 422 -3.33 -5.04 -11.86
CA TRP A 422 -4.20 -5.93 -11.09
C TRP A 422 -5.54 -5.28 -10.83
N TRP A 423 -6.57 -6.12 -10.70
CA TRP A 423 -7.87 -5.69 -10.26
C TRP A 423 -7.90 -5.56 -8.75
N THR A 424 -8.34 -4.41 -8.26
CA THR A 424 -8.71 -4.26 -6.84
C THR A 424 -10.22 -4.35 -6.70
N ALA A 425 -10.69 -4.97 -5.62
CA ALA A 425 -12.13 -5.00 -5.30
C ALA A 425 -12.75 -3.59 -5.28
N ASP A 426 -11.96 -2.57 -4.90
CA ASP A 426 -12.36 -1.16 -4.91
C ASP A 426 -12.66 -0.59 -6.31
N GLU A 427 -12.02 -1.11 -7.35
CA GLU A 427 -12.20 -0.61 -8.72
C GLU A 427 -13.33 -1.35 -9.43
N ASN A 428 -13.47 -2.65 -9.11
CA ASN A 428 -14.46 -3.50 -9.73
C ASN A 428 -14.69 -4.72 -8.82
N GLU A 429 -15.86 -4.81 -8.21
CA GLU A 429 -16.21 -5.94 -7.32
C GLU A 429 -16.28 -7.27 -8.07
N THR A 430 -16.62 -7.24 -9.37
CA THR A 430 -16.72 -8.45 -10.21
C THR A 430 -15.34 -9.02 -10.52
N TYR A 431 -14.36 -8.18 -10.86
CA TYR A 431 -13.03 -8.62 -11.27
C TYR A 431 -11.97 -8.56 -10.16
N GLY A 432 -12.31 -7.94 -9.02
CA GLY A 432 -11.43 -7.75 -7.88
C GLY A 432 -10.75 -9.04 -7.43
N GLY A 433 -9.42 -9.03 -7.42
CA GLY A 433 -8.64 -10.20 -7.03
C GLY A 433 -8.61 -11.34 -8.04
N MET A 434 -9.08 -11.15 -9.28
CA MET A 434 -8.82 -12.10 -10.36
C MET A 434 -7.41 -11.90 -10.94
N CYS A 435 -6.76 -13.00 -11.30
CA CYS A 435 -5.38 -13.02 -11.77
C CYS A 435 -5.11 -14.12 -12.81
N GLY A 436 -3.96 -14.02 -13.46
CA GLY A 436 -3.48 -15.01 -14.40
C GLY A 436 -4.12 -14.90 -15.78
N LYS A 437 -3.86 -15.90 -16.61
CA LYS A 437 -4.17 -15.87 -18.05
C LYS A 437 -5.64 -16.17 -18.37
N SER A 438 -6.37 -16.72 -17.41
CA SER A 438 -7.81 -17.00 -17.56
C SER A 438 -8.70 -15.83 -17.09
N ALA A 439 -8.13 -14.79 -16.50
CA ALA A 439 -8.87 -13.63 -16.02
C ALA A 439 -9.10 -12.56 -17.10
N PRO A 440 -10.15 -11.72 -16.98
CA PRO A 440 -10.34 -10.54 -17.82
C PRO A 440 -9.12 -9.62 -17.80
N LEU A 441 -8.74 -9.13 -18.98
CA LEU A 441 -7.56 -8.27 -19.12
C LEU A 441 -7.72 -6.97 -18.33
N TYR A 442 -6.70 -6.59 -17.58
CA TYR A 442 -6.61 -5.27 -16.96
C TYR A 442 -5.83 -4.33 -17.88
N LYS A 443 -6.50 -3.32 -18.46
CA LYS A 443 -5.87 -2.36 -19.39
C LYS A 443 -5.08 -3.04 -20.53
N GLY A 444 -5.57 -4.19 -21.00
CA GLY A 444 -4.96 -4.99 -22.06
C GLY A 444 -3.84 -5.94 -21.63
N TYR A 445 -3.54 -6.04 -20.33
CA TYR A 445 -2.56 -6.98 -19.76
C TYR A 445 -3.26 -8.15 -19.08
N TYR A 446 -2.56 -9.29 -18.98
CA TYR A 446 -2.98 -10.35 -18.06
C TYR A 446 -2.87 -9.83 -16.63
N PRO A 447 -3.96 -9.84 -15.85
CA PRO A 447 -3.91 -9.29 -14.51
C PRO A 447 -3.06 -10.17 -13.60
N LEU A 448 -2.36 -9.54 -12.68
CA LEU A 448 -1.59 -10.20 -11.63
C LEU A 448 -2.21 -9.93 -10.26
N CYS A 449 -1.65 -10.55 -9.23
CA CYS A 449 -1.98 -10.23 -7.85
C CYS A 449 -1.04 -9.13 -7.35
N ASP A 450 -1.54 -8.22 -6.51
CA ASP A 450 -0.76 -7.08 -6.03
C ASP A 450 0.46 -7.58 -5.24
N PRO A 451 1.70 -7.45 -5.76
CA PRO A 451 2.91 -7.96 -5.09
C PRO A 451 3.17 -7.26 -3.75
N GLU A 452 2.57 -6.10 -3.54
CA GLU A 452 2.70 -5.32 -2.32
C GLU A 452 1.55 -5.58 -1.36
N ASP A 453 0.43 -6.22 -1.75
CA ASP A 453 -0.66 -6.52 -0.82
C ASP A 453 -0.41 -7.85 -0.10
N THR A 454 -0.12 -7.77 1.21
CA THR A 454 0.22 -8.96 2.02
C THR A 454 -0.92 -9.98 2.15
N ALA A 455 -2.17 -9.61 1.88
CA ALA A 455 -3.32 -10.51 1.91
C ALA A 455 -3.66 -11.12 0.54
N PHE A 456 -3.12 -10.55 -0.55
CA PHE A 456 -3.57 -10.84 -1.91
C PHE A 456 -2.42 -10.82 -2.93
N SER A 457 -1.24 -11.29 -2.54
CA SER A 457 -0.05 -11.26 -3.39
C SER A 457 0.21 -12.55 -4.17
N CYS A 458 -0.47 -13.65 -3.83
CA CYS A 458 -0.33 -14.92 -4.54
C CYS A 458 -1.50 -15.17 -5.48
N CYS A 459 -1.21 -15.53 -6.73
CA CYS A 459 -2.21 -15.99 -7.70
C CYS A 459 -2.37 -17.50 -7.61
N GLY A 460 -3.54 -17.94 -7.15
CA GLY A 460 -3.88 -19.35 -7.06
C GLY A 460 -4.20 -19.98 -8.41
N LYS A 461 -4.18 -21.32 -8.45
CA LYS A 461 -4.47 -22.13 -9.66
C LYS A 461 -5.77 -21.76 -10.38
N TYR A 462 -6.79 -21.33 -9.63
CA TYR A 462 -8.10 -20.97 -10.17
C TYR A 462 -8.20 -19.50 -10.59
N GLY A 463 -7.09 -18.77 -10.70
CA GLY A 463 -7.08 -17.39 -11.18
C GLY A 463 -7.62 -16.36 -10.18
N TYR A 464 -7.45 -16.62 -8.88
CA TYR A 464 -7.81 -15.68 -7.81
C TYR A 464 -6.63 -15.41 -6.87
N CYS A 465 -6.59 -14.20 -6.33
CA CYS A 465 -5.58 -13.73 -5.40
C CYS A 465 -5.89 -14.12 -3.95
N GLY A 466 -4.83 -14.40 -3.19
CA GLY A 466 -4.89 -14.62 -1.74
C GLY A 466 -3.50 -14.79 -1.13
N ASP A 467 -3.47 -15.19 0.15
CA ASP A 467 -2.26 -15.35 0.98
C ASP A 467 -2.14 -16.75 1.61
N GLY A 468 -3.17 -17.60 1.46
CA GLY A 468 -3.21 -18.97 1.99
C GLY A 468 -2.45 -20.00 1.15
N PRO A 469 -2.21 -21.21 1.69
CA PRO A 469 -1.53 -22.30 0.99
C PRO A 469 -2.17 -22.66 -0.35
N GLU A 470 -3.49 -22.52 -0.47
CA GLU A 470 -4.23 -22.75 -1.72
C GLU A 470 -3.92 -21.72 -2.83
N TYR A 471 -3.36 -20.56 -2.46
CA TYR A 471 -2.96 -19.50 -3.38
C TYR A 471 -1.45 -19.41 -3.58
N CYS A 472 -0.65 -19.78 -2.58
CA CYS A 472 0.81 -19.60 -2.59
C CYS A 472 1.60 -20.92 -2.74
N ASP A 473 1.08 -22.05 -2.23
CA ASP A 473 1.85 -23.30 -2.06
C ASP A 473 1.49 -24.41 -3.07
N CYS A 474 0.73 -24.09 -4.12
CA CYS A 474 0.39 -25.05 -5.17
C CYS A 474 1.40 -25.00 -6.35
N PRO A 475 1.59 -26.10 -7.10
CA PRO A 475 2.53 -26.14 -8.23
C PRO A 475 2.26 -25.10 -9.32
N GLU A 476 0.99 -24.76 -9.54
CA GLU A 476 0.53 -23.79 -10.54
C GLU A 476 0.39 -22.37 -9.97
N CYS A 477 0.65 -22.17 -8.68
CA CYS A 477 0.49 -20.91 -7.99
C CYS A 477 1.67 -19.97 -8.29
N VAL A 478 1.40 -18.67 -8.32
CA VAL A 478 2.42 -17.63 -8.55
C VAL A 478 2.42 -16.65 -7.37
N ASP A 479 3.45 -16.76 -6.52
CA ASP A 479 3.66 -15.88 -5.38
C ASP A 479 4.46 -14.63 -5.80
N TYR A 480 3.73 -13.55 -6.14
CA TYR A 480 4.33 -12.27 -6.50
C TYR A 480 4.87 -11.51 -5.29
N GLY A 481 4.39 -11.79 -4.08
CA GLY A 481 4.87 -11.13 -2.85
C GLY A 481 6.30 -11.56 -2.51
N LYS A 482 6.60 -12.85 -2.65
CA LYS A 482 7.93 -13.42 -2.41
C LYS A 482 8.89 -13.17 -3.57
N ASN A 483 8.38 -13.22 -4.81
CA ASN A 483 9.16 -13.03 -6.03
C ASN A 483 8.51 -12.02 -6.99
N PRO A 484 8.60 -10.70 -6.70
CA PRO A 484 7.97 -9.67 -7.52
C PRO A 484 8.44 -9.64 -8.99
N ASP A 485 9.64 -10.15 -9.29
CA ASP A 485 10.18 -10.22 -10.66
C ASP A 485 9.37 -11.14 -11.59
N LEU A 486 8.56 -12.06 -11.04
CA LEU A 486 7.67 -12.92 -11.82
C LEU A 486 6.65 -12.13 -12.65
N ILE A 487 6.38 -10.88 -12.28
CA ILE A 487 5.53 -9.96 -13.02
C ILE A 487 6.07 -9.64 -14.42
N LEU A 488 7.38 -9.77 -14.64
CA LEU A 488 8.02 -9.54 -15.93
C LEU A 488 8.02 -10.77 -16.84
N LYS A 489 7.41 -11.88 -16.41
CA LYS A 489 7.35 -13.12 -17.19
C LYS A 489 6.38 -12.98 -18.38
N GLU A 490 6.93 -12.97 -19.58
CA GLU A 490 6.16 -12.91 -20.83
C GLU A 490 5.36 -14.22 -21.10
N PRO A 491 4.20 -14.14 -21.79
CA PRO A 491 3.62 -12.93 -22.36
C PRO A 491 2.86 -12.10 -21.32
N ILE A 492 3.15 -10.80 -21.22
CA ILE A 492 2.45 -9.86 -20.31
C ILE A 492 1.10 -9.38 -20.88
N LYS A 493 0.95 -9.44 -22.21
CA LYS A 493 -0.29 -9.18 -22.95
C LYS A 493 -0.62 -10.41 -23.81
N PRO A 494 -1.89 -10.64 -24.16
CA PRO A 494 -2.25 -11.72 -25.06
C PRO A 494 -1.47 -11.70 -26.37
N SER A 495 -0.95 -12.86 -26.78
CA SER A 495 -0.30 -13.07 -28.08
C SER A 495 -1.25 -12.95 -29.27
N SER A 496 -2.56 -13.02 -29.01
CA SER A 496 -3.63 -12.84 -30.01
C SER A 496 -4.88 -12.22 -29.39
N ASN A 497 -5.80 -11.75 -30.23
CA ASN A 497 -7.08 -11.21 -29.76
C ASN A 497 -7.84 -12.26 -28.93
N VAL A 498 -8.42 -11.81 -27.81
CA VAL A 498 -9.18 -12.66 -26.89
C VAL A 498 -10.38 -13.25 -27.64
N ARG A 499 -10.35 -14.58 -27.78
CA ARG A 499 -11.41 -15.39 -28.40
C ARG A 499 -11.75 -16.61 -27.53
N TRP A 500 -11.56 -16.49 -26.23
CA TRP A 500 -11.82 -17.54 -25.24
C TRP A 500 -12.66 -16.98 -24.10
N TYR A 501 -13.30 -17.86 -23.35
CA TYR A 501 -14.01 -17.47 -22.15
C TYR A 501 -13.04 -17.25 -21.00
N THR A 502 -13.12 -16.07 -20.39
CA THR A 502 -12.46 -15.72 -19.14
C THR A 502 -13.27 -16.19 -17.93
N ILE A 503 -12.68 -16.11 -16.74
CA ILE A 503 -13.25 -16.68 -15.51
C ILE A 503 -14.57 -16.03 -15.04
N ASP A 504 -14.85 -14.82 -15.51
CA ASP A 504 -16.09 -14.07 -15.32
C ASP A 504 -17.24 -14.54 -16.23
N ALA A 505 -16.96 -15.41 -17.21
CA ALA A 505 -18.00 -15.98 -18.05
C ALA A 505 -18.99 -16.85 -17.24
N GLU A 506 -20.25 -16.87 -17.69
CA GLU A 506 -21.32 -17.65 -17.08
C GLU A 506 -20.97 -19.15 -16.95
N ASP A 507 -21.62 -19.81 -15.98
CA ASP A 507 -21.48 -21.25 -15.79
C ASP A 507 -21.79 -22.04 -17.06
N GLY A 508 -20.93 -23.01 -17.35
CA GLY A 508 -21.01 -23.82 -18.57
C GLY A 508 -20.25 -23.27 -19.77
N LYS A 509 -19.79 -22.01 -19.76
CA LYS A 509 -18.89 -21.45 -20.79
C LYS A 509 -17.41 -21.62 -20.47
N ARG A 510 -17.05 -21.54 -19.19
CA ARG A 510 -15.65 -21.57 -18.72
C ARG A 510 -14.93 -22.87 -19.10
N GLY A 511 -13.71 -22.74 -19.61
CA GLY A 511 -12.89 -23.88 -20.05
C GLY A 511 -13.43 -24.62 -21.28
N ARG A 512 -14.44 -24.09 -21.97
CA ARG A 512 -14.99 -24.68 -23.20
C ARG A 512 -14.38 -24.06 -24.44
N CYS A 513 -14.26 -24.87 -25.48
CA CYS A 513 -13.71 -24.47 -26.77
C CYS A 513 -14.34 -25.22 -27.94
N GLY A 514 -14.10 -24.70 -29.14
CA GLY A 514 -14.50 -25.32 -30.37
C GLY A 514 -16.01 -25.41 -30.54
N ARG A 515 -16.41 -26.32 -31.42
CA ARG A 515 -17.77 -26.36 -31.97
C ARG A 515 -18.83 -26.88 -31.02
N ASN A 516 -18.40 -27.43 -29.88
CA ASN A 516 -19.24 -27.93 -28.80
C ASN A 516 -19.33 -26.94 -27.63
N ALA A 517 -18.60 -25.81 -27.69
CA ALA A 517 -18.75 -24.71 -26.74
C ALA A 517 -19.91 -23.80 -27.15
N PRO A 518 -20.53 -23.09 -26.19
CA PRO A 518 -21.39 -21.96 -26.52
C PRO A 518 -20.66 -20.96 -27.42
N LEU A 519 -21.42 -20.23 -28.25
CA LEU A 519 -20.85 -19.16 -29.06
C LEU A 519 -20.52 -17.96 -28.18
N MET A 520 -19.44 -17.27 -28.52
CA MET A 520 -19.14 -15.96 -27.94
C MET A 520 -20.16 -14.92 -28.44
N ASP A 521 -20.24 -13.78 -27.77
CA ASP A 521 -21.24 -12.73 -28.07
C ASP A 521 -21.11 -12.17 -29.49
N ASN A 522 -19.92 -12.28 -30.08
CA ASN A 522 -19.65 -11.91 -31.48
C ASN A 522 -20.03 -13.00 -32.50
N GLY A 523 -20.61 -14.11 -32.05
CA GLY A 523 -21.01 -15.25 -32.88
C GLY A 523 -19.87 -16.22 -33.22
N GLU A 524 -18.62 -15.97 -32.82
CA GLU A 524 -17.49 -16.88 -33.08
C GLU A 524 -17.43 -18.03 -32.05
N TYR A 525 -16.82 -19.16 -32.44
CA TYR A 525 -16.51 -20.25 -31.50
C TYR A 525 -15.32 -19.88 -30.62
N ALA A 526 -15.46 -20.14 -29.33
CA ALA A 526 -14.36 -19.97 -28.38
C ALA A 526 -13.18 -20.89 -28.71
N ILE A 527 -11.96 -20.39 -28.55
CA ILE A 527 -10.73 -21.16 -28.57
C ILE A 527 -10.23 -21.39 -27.13
N CYS A 528 -9.17 -22.16 -26.98
CA CYS A 528 -8.40 -22.17 -25.74
C CYS A 528 -7.34 -21.07 -25.77
N ASN A 529 -7.01 -20.50 -24.61
CA ASN A 529 -6.05 -19.41 -24.52
C ASN A 529 -4.65 -19.93 -24.97
N PRO A 530 -4.07 -19.41 -26.07
CA PRO A 530 -2.76 -19.84 -26.57
C PRO A 530 -1.62 -19.66 -25.57
N ASP A 531 -1.77 -18.68 -24.67
CA ASP A 531 -0.75 -18.31 -23.71
C ASP A 531 -0.87 -19.12 -22.41
N ASP A 532 -1.98 -19.81 -22.16
CA ASP A 532 -2.22 -20.55 -20.92
C ASP A 532 -1.53 -21.92 -20.94
N ASP A 533 -0.41 -22.06 -20.23
CA ASP A 533 0.38 -23.29 -20.19
C ASP A 533 -0.41 -24.49 -19.62
N ALA A 534 -1.48 -24.27 -18.85
CA ALA A 534 -2.32 -25.33 -18.32
C ALA A 534 -3.47 -25.72 -19.25
N ALA A 535 -3.88 -24.84 -20.17
CA ALA A 535 -5.13 -24.99 -20.93
C ALA A 535 -5.10 -24.38 -22.34
N PHE A 536 -4.08 -24.71 -23.14
CA PHE A 536 -3.89 -24.16 -24.51
C PHE A 536 -4.41 -25.07 -25.65
N CYS A 537 -4.79 -26.32 -25.37
CA CYS A 537 -5.31 -27.24 -26.37
C CYS A 537 -6.81 -27.47 -26.19
N CYS A 538 -7.53 -27.53 -27.31
CA CYS A 538 -8.94 -27.90 -27.33
C CYS A 538 -9.12 -29.38 -27.69
N SER A 539 -9.73 -30.13 -26.78
CA SER A 539 -10.14 -31.51 -27.02
C SER A 539 -11.32 -31.60 -28.01
N SER A 540 -11.52 -32.77 -28.62
CA SER A 540 -12.70 -33.03 -29.47
C SER A 540 -14.03 -32.96 -28.71
N GLY A 541 -14.01 -33.12 -27.38
CA GLY A 541 -15.17 -32.87 -26.50
C GLY A 541 -15.49 -31.38 -26.29
N GLY A 542 -14.63 -30.48 -26.74
CA GLY A 542 -14.79 -29.04 -26.59
C GLY A 542 -14.41 -28.52 -25.20
N TYR A 543 -13.36 -29.08 -24.62
CA TYR A 543 -12.77 -28.66 -23.34
C TYR A 543 -11.30 -28.27 -23.52
N CYS A 544 -10.87 -27.22 -22.82
CA CYS A 544 -9.50 -26.77 -22.79
C CYS A 544 -8.65 -27.54 -21.77
N GLY A 545 -7.43 -27.87 -22.17
CA GLY A 545 -6.44 -28.53 -21.32
C GLY A 545 -5.07 -28.56 -21.98
N SER A 546 -4.12 -29.26 -21.35
CA SER A 546 -2.72 -29.37 -21.79
C SER A 546 -2.24 -30.82 -21.90
N THR A 547 -3.08 -31.81 -21.61
CA THR A 547 -2.71 -33.24 -21.67
C THR A 547 -2.77 -33.79 -23.09
N ASN A 548 -2.20 -34.97 -23.32
CA ASN A 548 -2.28 -35.66 -24.61
C ASN A 548 -3.72 -35.87 -25.11
N GLU A 549 -4.68 -36.09 -24.21
CA GLU A 549 -6.11 -36.21 -24.55
C GLU A 549 -6.68 -34.91 -25.12
N HIS A 550 -6.10 -33.76 -24.76
CA HIS A 550 -6.51 -32.44 -25.26
C HIS A 550 -5.71 -32.00 -26.48
N CYS A 551 -4.44 -32.39 -26.60
CA CYS A 551 -3.53 -31.89 -27.62
C CYS A 551 -3.31 -32.85 -28.80
N SER A 552 -3.46 -34.16 -28.59
CA SER A 552 -2.99 -35.20 -29.52
C SER A 552 -4.10 -36.12 -30.02
N CYS A 553 -5.37 -35.80 -29.76
CA CYS A 553 -6.51 -36.56 -30.28
C CYS A 553 -6.87 -36.17 -31.73
N ASP A 554 -7.63 -37.02 -32.41
CA ASP A 554 -8.19 -36.67 -33.72
C ASP A 554 -9.24 -35.56 -33.57
N GLY A 555 -9.03 -34.45 -34.28
CA GLY A 555 -9.83 -33.22 -34.15
C GLY A 555 -9.39 -32.25 -33.04
N CYS A 556 -8.40 -32.61 -32.23
CA CYS A 556 -7.80 -31.71 -31.23
C CYS A 556 -7.04 -30.55 -31.91
N ILE A 557 -7.03 -29.37 -31.29
CA ILE A 557 -6.31 -28.20 -31.80
C ILE A 557 -5.43 -27.61 -30.70
N ASN A 558 -4.13 -27.55 -30.97
CA ASN A 558 -3.15 -26.84 -30.17
C ASN A 558 -3.10 -25.36 -30.58
N PHE A 559 -3.67 -24.47 -29.76
CA PHE A 559 -3.71 -23.04 -30.06
C PHE A 559 -2.40 -22.31 -29.78
N LYS A 560 -1.50 -22.88 -28.99
CA LYS A 560 -0.14 -22.35 -28.79
C LYS A 560 0.66 -22.37 -30.09
N GLU A 561 0.48 -23.42 -30.90
CA GLU A 561 1.07 -23.54 -32.24
C GLU A 561 0.24 -22.84 -33.32
N LYS A 562 -1.09 -22.77 -33.14
CA LYS A 562 -2.03 -22.21 -34.12
C LYS A 562 -2.91 -21.10 -33.53
N PRO A 563 -2.35 -19.98 -33.05
CA PRO A 563 -3.09 -18.95 -32.31
C PRO A 563 -4.16 -18.22 -33.15
N TYR A 564 -4.01 -18.22 -34.47
CA TYR A 564 -4.94 -17.58 -35.41
C TYR A 564 -5.97 -18.54 -36.02
N TYR A 565 -5.99 -19.81 -35.60
CA TYR A 565 -6.98 -20.77 -36.10
C TYR A 565 -8.41 -20.31 -35.78
N LYS A 566 -9.30 -20.46 -36.76
CA LYS A 566 -10.73 -20.18 -36.65
C LYS A 566 -11.51 -21.44 -37.02
N TYR A 567 -12.47 -21.82 -36.17
CA TYR A 567 -13.43 -22.84 -36.53
C TYR A 567 -14.37 -22.29 -37.60
N SER A 568 -14.56 -23.04 -38.68
CA SER A 568 -15.64 -22.77 -39.63
C SER A 568 -17.00 -22.93 -38.93
N HIS A 569 -17.94 -22.04 -39.25
CA HIS A 569 -19.35 -22.21 -38.89
C HIS A 569 -19.84 -23.55 -39.40
N ILE A 570 -20.39 -24.36 -38.49
CA ILE A 570 -21.10 -25.55 -38.92
C ILE A 570 -22.51 -25.14 -39.32
N TYR A 571 -22.87 -25.52 -40.53
CA TYR A 571 -24.23 -25.41 -41.01
C TYR A 571 -24.97 -26.75 -41.02
N TRP A 572 -24.40 -27.88 -40.57
CA TRP A 572 -25.03 -29.23 -40.62
C TRP A 572 -24.83 -30.05 -39.32
N TRP A 573 -25.69 -31.04 -39.03
CA TRP A 573 -25.45 -31.92 -37.88
C TRP A 573 -24.30 -32.89 -38.12
N SER A 574 -23.25 -32.84 -37.30
CA SER A 574 -22.20 -33.85 -37.29
C SER A 574 -22.53 -34.99 -36.31
N TYR A 575 -22.07 -36.20 -36.62
CA TYR A 575 -22.25 -37.36 -35.75
C TYR A 575 -21.68 -37.14 -34.34
N SER A 576 -20.54 -36.44 -34.23
CA SER A 576 -19.93 -36.06 -32.95
C SER A 576 -20.77 -35.09 -32.12
N GLN A 577 -21.61 -34.27 -32.75
CA GLN A 577 -22.48 -33.32 -32.04
C GLN A 577 -23.80 -33.96 -31.61
N SER A 578 -24.38 -34.79 -32.47
CA SER A 578 -25.65 -35.45 -32.22
C SER A 578 -25.78 -36.67 -33.13
N PRO A 579 -25.47 -37.88 -32.63
CA PRO A 579 -25.64 -39.11 -33.40
C PRO A 579 -27.05 -39.30 -33.95
N GLU A 580 -28.06 -38.87 -33.18
CA GLU A 580 -29.49 -38.96 -33.51
C GLU A 580 -29.96 -37.95 -34.58
N ASN A 581 -29.28 -36.82 -34.74
CA ASN A 581 -29.63 -35.77 -35.70
C ASN A 581 -28.65 -35.69 -36.87
N SER A 582 -27.55 -36.42 -36.80
CA SER A 582 -26.59 -36.57 -37.89
C SER A 582 -27.29 -36.95 -39.20
N GLY A 583 -27.03 -36.16 -40.25
CA GLY A 583 -27.65 -36.35 -41.56
C GLY A 583 -29.06 -35.77 -41.72
N LYS A 584 -29.62 -35.08 -40.73
CA LYS A 584 -30.87 -34.31 -40.90
C LYS A 584 -30.60 -32.89 -41.39
N CYS A 585 -31.47 -32.36 -42.24
CA CYS A 585 -31.37 -31.04 -42.85
C CYS A 585 -32.75 -30.40 -43.10
N GLY A 586 -32.78 -29.10 -43.42
CA GLY A 586 -34.00 -28.36 -43.78
C GLY A 586 -34.87 -27.99 -42.58
N LYS A 587 -35.94 -27.23 -42.84
CA LYS A 587 -36.81 -26.60 -41.81
C LYS A 587 -37.45 -27.59 -40.81
N LYS A 588 -37.51 -28.87 -41.16
CA LYS A 588 -38.08 -29.94 -40.34
C LYS A 588 -37.07 -30.58 -39.39
N ALA A 589 -35.77 -30.40 -39.64
CA ALA A 589 -34.73 -30.91 -38.77
C ALA A 589 -34.65 -30.05 -37.48
N PRO A 590 -34.27 -30.64 -36.33
CA PRO A 590 -33.93 -29.87 -35.15
C PRO A 590 -32.88 -28.82 -35.51
N LYS A 591 -33.11 -27.57 -35.11
CA LYS A 591 -32.15 -26.49 -35.30
C LYS A 591 -30.84 -26.84 -34.62
N LEU A 592 -29.73 -26.45 -35.24
CA LEU A 592 -28.41 -26.55 -34.62
C LEU A 592 -28.38 -25.80 -33.29
N LEU A 593 -27.37 -26.07 -32.46
CA LEU A 593 -27.20 -25.42 -31.15
C LEU A 593 -27.14 -23.89 -31.22
N ASN A 594 -26.80 -23.32 -32.38
CA ASN A 594 -26.79 -21.89 -32.66
C ASN A 594 -28.11 -21.34 -33.24
N GLY A 595 -29.18 -22.15 -33.28
CA GLY A 595 -30.50 -21.78 -33.79
C GLY A 595 -30.65 -21.81 -35.32
N ILE A 596 -29.59 -22.13 -36.06
CA ILE A 596 -29.59 -22.20 -37.53
C ILE A 596 -30.26 -23.50 -38.01
N ILE A 597 -30.99 -23.41 -39.12
CA ILE A 597 -31.58 -24.57 -39.78
C ILE A 597 -30.47 -25.36 -40.46
N PRO A 598 -30.28 -26.65 -40.13
CA PRO A 598 -29.16 -27.42 -40.67
C PRO A 598 -29.30 -27.64 -42.18
N ILE A 599 -28.21 -27.43 -42.91
CA ILE A 599 -27.98 -27.85 -44.28
C ILE A 599 -27.28 -29.22 -44.31
N CYS A 600 -26.96 -29.70 -45.51
CA CYS A 600 -26.07 -30.84 -45.69
C CYS A 600 -24.63 -30.39 -45.93
N ASN A 601 -23.65 -31.17 -45.46
CA ASN A 601 -22.23 -30.82 -45.58
C ASN A 601 -21.87 -30.64 -47.07
N PRO A 602 -21.56 -29.40 -47.53
CA PRO A 602 -21.27 -29.14 -48.95
C PRO A 602 -20.00 -29.85 -49.44
N GLU A 603 -19.10 -30.18 -48.52
CA GLU A 603 -17.84 -30.87 -48.79
C GLU A 603 -18.00 -32.40 -48.78
N SER A 604 -19.16 -32.93 -48.40
CA SER A 604 -19.38 -34.38 -48.35
C SER A 604 -19.65 -34.95 -49.72
N GLU A 605 -18.80 -35.89 -50.18
CA GLU A 605 -19.04 -36.59 -51.45
C GLU A 605 -20.32 -37.45 -51.44
N ASN A 606 -20.80 -37.86 -50.27
CA ASN A 606 -21.94 -38.79 -50.14
C ASN A 606 -23.18 -38.19 -49.46
N ALA A 607 -23.13 -36.92 -49.03
CA ALA A 607 -24.22 -36.32 -48.26
C ALA A 607 -24.24 -34.78 -48.37
N HIS A 608 -24.18 -34.23 -49.59
CA HIS A 608 -24.20 -32.79 -49.85
C HIS A 608 -25.56 -32.25 -50.32
N CYS A 609 -26.57 -33.10 -50.53
CA CYS A 609 -27.91 -32.67 -50.94
C CYS A 609 -28.95 -32.94 -49.85
N CYS A 610 -29.85 -31.98 -49.61
CA CYS A 610 -30.97 -32.13 -48.70
C CYS A 610 -32.25 -32.49 -49.45
N SER A 611 -32.81 -33.65 -49.12
CA SER A 611 -34.12 -34.07 -49.62
C SER A 611 -35.26 -33.26 -49.02
N VAL A 612 -36.43 -33.23 -49.68
CA VAL A 612 -37.67 -32.63 -49.15
C VAL A 612 -38.15 -33.27 -47.83
N ASN A 613 -37.67 -34.46 -47.52
CA ASN A 613 -37.93 -35.18 -46.28
C ASN A 613 -36.97 -34.78 -45.14
N GLY A 614 -36.01 -33.90 -45.41
CA GLY A 614 -35.10 -33.36 -44.42
C GLY A 614 -33.93 -34.27 -44.08
N TRP A 615 -33.47 -35.06 -45.06
CA TRP A 615 -32.30 -35.94 -44.91
C TRP A 615 -31.23 -35.64 -45.95
N CYS A 616 -29.98 -35.71 -45.52
CA CYS A 616 -28.79 -35.55 -46.33
C CYS A 616 -28.43 -36.85 -47.04
N GLY A 617 -28.08 -36.72 -48.31
CA GLY A 617 -27.64 -37.83 -49.14
C GLY A 617 -27.17 -37.34 -50.50
N THR A 618 -27.10 -38.27 -51.44
CA THR A 618 -26.74 -38.04 -52.84
C THR A 618 -27.56 -38.92 -53.76
N GLY A 619 -27.67 -38.55 -55.04
CA GLY A 619 -28.47 -39.26 -56.05
C GLY A 619 -29.83 -38.61 -56.30
N THR A 620 -30.65 -39.26 -57.13
CA THR A 620 -31.91 -38.70 -57.66
C THR A 620 -32.85 -38.23 -56.55
N ASP A 621 -32.97 -39.03 -55.48
CA ASP A 621 -33.93 -38.80 -54.40
C ASP A 621 -33.52 -37.65 -53.45
N TYR A 622 -32.27 -37.20 -53.53
CA TYR A 622 -31.70 -36.19 -52.64
C TYR A 622 -31.26 -34.91 -53.37
N CYS A 623 -30.79 -35.01 -54.61
CA CYS A 623 -30.24 -33.89 -55.37
C CYS A 623 -31.11 -33.45 -56.55
N GLU A 624 -31.95 -34.33 -57.10
CA GLU A 624 -32.68 -34.09 -58.37
C GLU A 624 -34.21 -34.01 -58.16
N CYS A 625 -34.67 -34.12 -56.92
CA CYS A 625 -36.08 -34.00 -56.60
C CYS A 625 -36.55 -32.54 -56.62
N SER A 626 -37.83 -32.32 -56.96
CA SER A 626 -38.42 -30.97 -56.88
C SER A 626 -38.46 -30.49 -55.42
N GLY A 627 -37.72 -29.42 -55.13
CA GLY A 627 -37.57 -28.88 -53.76
C GLY A 627 -36.37 -29.43 -52.97
N CYS A 628 -35.59 -30.33 -53.56
CA CYS A 628 -34.27 -30.70 -53.02
C CYS A 628 -33.27 -29.53 -53.16
N VAL A 629 -32.29 -29.47 -52.26
CA VAL A 629 -31.24 -28.44 -52.31
C VAL A 629 -29.87 -29.11 -52.38
N ASP A 630 -29.13 -28.86 -53.45
CA ASP A 630 -27.74 -29.30 -53.65
C ASP A 630 -26.79 -28.19 -53.17
N PHE A 631 -26.21 -28.36 -51.98
CA PHE A 631 -25.35 -27.36 -51.35
C PHE A 631 -23.96 -27.26 -52.00
N LYS A 632 -23.55 -28.26 -52.79
CA LYS A 632 -22.29 -28.23 -53.55
C LYS A 632 -22.44 -27.31 -54.77
N LYS A 633 -23.63 -27.30 -55.40
CA LYS A 633 -23.96 -26.40 -56.52
C LYS A 633 -24.47 -25.02 -56.10
N THR A 634 -24.95 -24.88 -54.86
CA THR A 634 -25.47 -23.62 -54.32
C THR A 634 -24.74 -23.18 -53.05
N PRO A 635 -23.43 -22.88 -53.15
CA PRO A 635 -22.65 -22.45 -51.99
C PRO A 635 -23.22 -21.13 -51.44
N GLY A 636 -23.63 -21.16 -50.16
CA GLY A 636 -24.25 -20.02 -49.46
C GLY A 636 -25.77 -20.07 -49.32
N TYR A 637 -26.45 -21.09 -49.85
CA TYR A 637 -27.88 -21.29 -49.60
C TYR A 637 -28.14 -21.56 -48.11
N THR A 638 -29.03 -20.76 -47.51
CA THR A 638 -29.57 -20.99 -46.17
C THR A 638 -31.08 -21.14 -46.24
N PHE A 639 -31.64 -22.02 -45.41
CA PHE A 639 -33.08 -22.05 -45.23
C PHE A 639 -33.50 -20.83 -44.40
N GLU A 640 -34.32 -19.95 -44.98
CA GLU A 640 -34.94 -18.82 -44.27
C GLU A 640 -35.92 -19.25 -43.18
#